data_AF-A0A938BB98-F1
#
_entry.id   AF-A0A938BB98-F1
#
_cell.length_a   1.000
_cell.length_b   1.000
_cell.length_c   1.000
_cell.angle_alpha   90.00
_cell.angle_beta   90.00
_cell.angle_gamma   90.00
#
_symmetry.space_group_name_H-M   'P 1'
#
loop_
_entity.id
_entity.type
_entity.pdbx_description
1 polymer ?
#
loop_
_entity_poly.entity_id
_entity_poly.type
_entity_poly.pdbx_seq_one_letter_code
_entity_poly.pdbx_strand_id
1 'polypeptide(L)'
;MWSLPVGKGGGFGYTGPGRGAAQTPSGMIQLAFCDKTTSDSRWRTAEDYIANIWSAWLSDGTKNIYAYYAFAKAMRQAQPQEVVTLSATGLDWFGDKTQGLARYLIDRQQTDLGWPDFYALGTVGRGFSTSWTVMILTRTLFVKPPIAIVHASPNPGAVGQTIRFDASASYHLDPFHHIVSYQWDFDVSNDLDWAHPDATGPIVTHAYGALGNYTATLRVLDDNVPTRMDTDVVLIKITVPPHPPTAIAGGPYIAAIGESIKLDASGSYDIDASQGDSITAYGWEIDMISPRDFDDATGVNPTIPGFSIAGTYDIGLRVTDNTAKAFPASGSPNLTNDDFTEVIVYRQCISDLAVRPKETKAQLTWTHIGADEYKVYRSTKGPNIGMELIGTTSSDYSTFIDYNIELNKDYWYRVMVEDQSGICSSYAYYIRSTGRIRNRPPQITSTPPLSAQEGKVYSYDVEAQDPDGNPITYFLDQAPNGMNINSATGLIQWTPVFSQVGPNDVTVRVQDSPGASTSQFFTIVVTPRPNLPPVSVPDGPYHALRGEQIRFDGSGSYDPENDLPLSYQWNFGDGATSNEQNPIHVYTASGIYTVTLFVTDSRSATSRAETTAQIDEPNRIPTAEVVSGPDFEIRLGEALTLDGSPSYDPDGDALTYAWSWGDSTPPGTGVTASHNYTSEGSFHGSLTVDDGRGGIDTYEFTVVVGPPNNPPVASFIITEVGVNVGDQFTFDASATQDADGDPMSFNWDFGDSSTTTGIIVTHVFHASGDFTVTLTVRDNHQGEDTVSEVVHINALPQITTSPPLPDATEDLLYNVDIETTDADGDTLFFSLPTAPTGMTIDSATGLIQWIPQQSHGGLNSLTVSVDDGHGRIVSQNYNITVNLVNDAPIITSTPLTNGKEGVAYTYQVRATDEDDTVLTFSLDNFPDGMTIAADTGRISWTPSAIQAGSHPVTVKVTDPAFAFATQGYTIDVAEAISVPPVVTSTPVITGGEGQSDMYDIEVDDPDKDPVTFSLVTAPEGMTINSTTGLIEWLPAADQSGTHEVVVQIDDGRGGIIEHRFTITVDELLNLPPKIVSTP
;
A
#
# COMPACT_ATOMS: atom_id res chain seq x y z
N MET A 1 -41.39 -24.62 38.54
CA MET A 1 -42.40 -25.07 37.55
C MET A 1 -42.04 -24.35 36.24
N TRP A 2 -41.64 -25.09 35.20
CA TRP A 2 -41.39 -24.70 33.78
C TRP A 2 -41.27 -23.22 33.37
N SER A 3 -40.09 -22.77 32.90
CA SER A 3 -39.77 -22.48 31.46
C SER A 3 -38.47 -21.64 31.28
N LEU A 4 -37.88 -21.72 30.07
CA LEU A 4 -36.58 -21.20 29.59
C LEU A 4 -36.74 -19.83 28.87
N PRO A 5 -35.68 -19.04 28.47
CA PRO A 5 -34.41 -19.51 27.89
C PRO A 5 -33.10 -18.69 28.16
N VAL A 6 -32.06 -19.06 27.41
CA VAL A 6 -30.61 -18.74 27.56
C VAL A 6 -30.13 -17.70 26.54
N GLY A 7 -29.10 -16.91 26.87
CA GLY A 7 -28.33 -16.11 25.90
C GLY A 7 -26.90 -15.83 26.40
N LYS A 8 -25.88 -16.42 25.76
CA LYS A 8 -24.47 -16.33 26.20
C LYS A 8 -23.76 -15.08 25.65
N GLY A 9 -22.91 -14.47 26.48
CA GLY A 9 -21.77 -13.66 26.07
C GLY A 9 -20.61 -13.91 27.04
N GLY A 10 -19.42 -14.25 26.54
CA GLY A 10 -18.25 -14.57 27.36
C GLY A 10 -17.03 -14.82 26.47
N GLY A 11 -15.94 -14.09 26.76
CA GLY A 11 -14.76 -14.00 25.91
C GLY A 11 -13.74 -15.13 26.07
N PHE A 12 -12.56 -14.89 25.49
CA PHE A 12 -11.42 -15.82 25.46
C PHE A 12 -10.88 -16.16 26.86
N GLY A 13 -10.53 -17.44 27.06
CA GLY A 13 -9.81 -17.92 28.25
C GLY A 13 -9.88 -19.45 28.39
N TYR A 14 -8.74 -20.12 28.49
CA TYR A 14 -8.66 -21.56 28.75
C TYR A 14 -8.94 -21.87 30.23
N THR A 15 -9.60 -22.99 30.53
CA THR A 15 -9.07 -24.12 31.32
C THR A 15 -10.17 -25.13 31.71
N GLY A 16 -9.78 -26.40 31.84
CA GLY A 16 -10.62 -27.48 32.38
C GLY A 16 -9.80 -28.76 32.51
N PRO A 17 -9.80 -29.47 33.66
CA PRO A 17 -8.82 -30.51 33.95
C PRO A 17 -9.16 -31.85 33.28
N GLY A 18 -8.68 -32.04 32.05
CA GLY A 18 -8.73 -33.31 31.33
C GLY A 18 -7.33 -33.80 30.96
N ARG A 19 -7.01 -35.06 31.24
CA ARG A 19 -5.72 -35.67 30.85
C ARG A 19 -5.66 -35.84 29.33
N GLY A 20 -4.95 -34.93 28.65
CA GLY A 20 -4.67 -34.99 27.22
C GLY A 20 -3.55 -33.99 26.88
N ALA A 21 -2.70 -34.31 25.91
CA ALA A 21 -1.53 -33.50 25.57
C ALA A 21 -1.94 -32.07 25.16
N ALA A 22 -1.16 -31.08 25.60
CA ALA A 22 -1.31 -29.70 25.14
C ALA A 22 -0.97 -29.62 23.65
N GLN A 23 -1.97 -29.35 22.81
CA GLN A 23 -1.79 -29.18 21.37
C GLN A 23 -1.67 -27.69 21.01
N THR A 24 -0.45 -27.30 20.62
CA THR A 24 -0.07 -26.16 19.76
C THR A 24 -0.38 -24.71 20.19
N PRO A 25 0.65 -23.85 20.24
CA PRO A 25 0.53 -22.42 19.91
C PRO A 25 0.22 -22.20 18.42
N SER A 26 -0.33 -21.04 18.10
CA SER A 26 -0.82 -20.63 16.78
C SER A 26 0.29 -20.37 15.75
N GLY A 27 0.15 -20.90 14.54
CA GLY A 27 0.96 -20.52 13.36
C GLY A 27 0.05 -20.30 12.14
N MET A 28 0.20 -19.16 11.45
CA MET A 28 -0.59 -18.78 10.27
C MET A 28 0.16 -19.06 8.96
N ILE A 29 -0.59 -19.45 7.92
CA ILE A 29 -0.13 -19.52 6.52
C ILE A 29 -1.09 -18.68 5.67
N GLN A 30 -0.55 -17.98 4.67
CA GLN A 30 -1.22 -16.91 3.90
C GLN A 30 -1.50 -17.34 2.45
N LEU A 31 -2.73 -17.22 1.97
CA LEU A 31 -3.13 -17.44 0.56
C LEU A 31 -4.30 -16.52 0.16
N ALA A 32 -4.49 -16.26 -1.14
CA ALA A 32 -5.46 -15.29 -1.68
C ALA A 32 -6.54 -15.91 -2.58
N PHE A 33 -7.61 -15.14 -2.82
CA PHE A 33 -8.60 -15.36 -3.87
C PHE A 33 -8.72 -14.05 -4.66
N CYS A 34 -8.43 -14.06 -5.96
CA CYS A 34 -8.69 -12.93 -6.84
C CYS A 34 -10.19 -12.84 -7.22
N ASP A 35 -10.54 -11.76 -7.91
CA ASP A 35 -11.87 -11.45 -8.49
C ASP A 35 -13.03 -11.12 -7.53
N LYS A 36 -12.98 -11.41 -6.21
CA LYS A 36 -14.11 -11.17 -5.28
C LYS A 36 -13.69 -10.62 -3.92
N THR A 37 -14.33 -9.52 -3.51
CA THR A 37 -14.13 -8.87 -2.21
C THR A 37 -14.50 -9.81 -1.05
N THR A 38 -13.84 -9.67 0.11
CA THR A 38 -14.17 -10.42 1.33
C THR A 38 -15.55 -10.08 1.93
N SER A 39 -16.26 -9.13 1.32
CA SER A 39 -17.65 -8.75 1.57
C SER A 39 -18.67 -9.48 0.69
N ASP A 40 -18.26 -10.23 -0.35
CA ASP A 40 -19.16 -11.02 -1.21
C ASP A 40 -19.93 -12.05 -0.36
N SER A 41 -21.25 -12.10 -0.53
CA SER A 41 -22.15 -12.91 0.30
C SER A 41 -21.83 -14.40 0.26
N ARG A 42 -21.23 -14.89 -0.83
CA ARG A 42 -20.85 -16.30 -0.99
C ARG A 42 -19.78 -16.75 0.01
N TRP A 43 -18.95 -15.84 0.52
CA TRP A 43 -18.04 -16.14 1.64
C TRP A 43 -18.82 -16.57 2.88
N ARG A 44 -19.82 -15.78 3.30
CA ARG A 44 -20.68 -16.12 4.45
C ARG A 44 -21.49 -17.38 4.17
N THR A 45 -22.05 -17.53 2.98
CA THR A 45 -22.81 -18.74 2.61
C THR A 45 -21.95 -20.03 2.61
N ALA A 46 -20.67 -19.95 2.26
CA ALA A 46 -19.74 -21.07 2.36
C ALA A 46 -19.36 -21.38 3.82
N GLU A 47 -19.07 -20.35 4.63
CA GLU A 47 -18.85 -20.48 6.08
C GLU A 47 -20.07 -21.11 6.76
N ASP A 48 -21.27 -20.62 6.47
CA ASP A 48 -22.54 -21.12 6.99
C ASP A 48 -22.82 -22.56 6.51
N TYR A 49 -22.52 -22.93 5.26
CA TYR A 49 -22.71 -24.30 4.78
C TYR A 49 -21.80 -25.29 5.53
N ILE A 50 -20.51 -24.97 5.67
CA ILE A 50 -19.55 -25.78 6.43
C ILE A 50 -19.95 -25.85 7.92
N ALA A 51 -20.40 -24.74 8.50
CA ALA A 51 -20.88 -24.67 9.88
C ALA A 51 -22.23 -25.37 10.12
N ASN A 52 -23.08 -25.54 9.10
CA ASN A 52 -24.37 -26.23 9.23
C ASN A 52 -24.29 -27.74 8.94
N ILE A 53 -23.35 -28.22 8.11
CA ILE A 53 -23.09 -29.67 7.95
C ILE A 53 -22.58 -30.30 9.27
N TRP A 54 -21.96 -29.50 10.13
CA TRP A 54 -21.50 -29.83 11.49
C TRP A 54 -22.44 -30.76 12.27
N SER A 55 -23.76 -30.51 12.24
CA SER A 55 -24.73 -31.28 13.02
C SER A 55 -25.13 -32.64 12.42
N ALA A 56 -24.75 -32.96 11.18
CA ALA A 56 -25.28 -34.09 10.43
C ALA A 56 -24.36 -35.33 10.37
N TRP A 57 -23.06 -35.22 10.72
CA TRP A 57 -22.05 -36.26 10.41
C TRP A 57 -21.14 -36.67 11.59
N LEU A 58 -21.65 -36.63 12.82
CA LEU A 58 -20.97 -37.19 14.00
C LEU A 58 -21.09 -38.73 14.08
N SER A 59 -20.51 -39.45 13.10
CA SER A 59 -20.42 -40.93 13.14
C SER A 59 -19.01 -41.48 12.89
N ASP A 60 -18.21 -40.83 12.05
CA ASP A 60 -16.96 -41.39 11.54
C ASP A 60 -15.80 -40.43 11.84
N GLY A 61 -14.96 -40.77 12.82
CA GLY A 61 -13.93 -39.91 13.43
C GLY A 61 -12.71 -39.56 12.56
N THR A 62 -12.91 -39.26 11.28
CA THR A 62 -11.85 -38.86 10.33
C THR A 62 -12.31 -37.74 9.40
N LYS A 63 -11.96 -36.48 9.73
CA LYS A 63 -11.55 -35.37 8.83
C LYS A 63 -11.52 -34.05 9.60
N ASN A 64 -10.45 -33.26 9.43
CA ASN A 64 -10.18 -32.03 10.18
C ASN A 64 -11.03 -30.83 9.72
N ILE A 65 -12.36 -30.89 9.88
CA ILE A 65 -13.30 -29.79 9.55
C ILE A 65 -12.91 -28.49 10.27
N TYR A 66 -12.40 -28.58 11.50
CA TYR A 66 -11.88 -27.42 12.25
C TYR A 66 -10.75 -26.66 11.53
N ALA A 67 -9.85 -27.37 10.85
CA ALA A 67 -8.76 -26.73 10.11
C ALA A 67 -9.30 -25.92 8.93
N TYR A 68 -10.27 -26.46 8.19
CA TYR A 68 -10.89 -25.75 7.06
C TYR A 68 -11.72 -24.54 7.50
N TYR A 69 -12.46 -24.63 8.61
CA TYR A 69 -13.20 -23.48 9.17
C TYR A 69 -12.25 -22.38 9.69
N ALA A 70 -11.22 -22.75 10.45
CA ALA A 70 -10.23 -21.80 10.95
C ALA A 70 -9.45 -21.12 9.81
N PHE A 71 -9.07 -21.89 8.79
CA PHE A 71 -8.39 -21.41 7.59
C PHE A 71 -9.25 -20.41 6.82
N ALA A 72 -10.50 -20.76 6.44
CA ALA A 72 -11.40 -19.86 5.72
C ALA A 72 -11.63 -18.53 6.48
N LYS A 73 -11.82 -18.60 7.79
CA LYS A 73 -12.04 -17.44 8.65
C LYS A 73 -10.81 -16.53 8.78
N ALA A 74 -9.61 -17.10 8.89
CA ALA A 74 -8.35 -16.36 8.92
C ALA A 74 -8.09 -15.65 7.57
N MET A 75 -8.36 -16.34 6.46
CA MET A 75 -8.19 -15.81 5.09
C MET A 75 -9.07 -14.57 4.85
N ARG A 76 -10.31 -14.56 5.37
CA ARG A 76 -11.23 -13.40 5.32
C ARG A 76 -10.65 -12.14 5.99
N GLN A 77 -9.80 -12.31 7.01
CA GLN A 77 -9.22 -11.22 7.79
C GLN A 77 -7.86 -10.71 7.24
N ALA A 78 -7.18 -11.47 6.37
CA ALA A 78 -5.78 -11.23 6.00
C ALA A 78 -5.52 -10.59 4.61
N GLN A 79 -6.50 -10.58 3.70
CA GLN A 79 -6.49 -9.86 2.40
C GLN A 79 -5.18 -9.89 1.54
N PRO A 80 -4.58 -11.05 1.20
CA PRO A 80 -3.36 -11.13 0.37
C PRO A 80 -3.62 -11.16 -1.17
N GLN A 81 -2.54 -11.23 -1.97
CA GLN A 81 -2.56 -11.28 -3.46
C GLN A 81 -2.16 -12.64 -4.09
N GLU A 82 -2.28 -12.71 -5.41
CA GLU A 82 -2.45 -13.90 -6.26
C GLU A 82 -1.16 -14.68 -6.59
N VAL A 83 -1.31 -16.01 -6.74
CA VAL A 83 -0.28 -17.04 -7.07
C VAL A 83 0.69 -17.43 -5.95
N VAL A 84 0.45 -18.60 -5.34
CA VAL A 84 1.44 -19.41 -4.61
C VAL A 84 1.20 -20.88 -4.97
N THR A 85 2.21 -21.57 -5.49
CA THR A 85 2.13 -23.00 -5.82
C THR A 85 2.64 -23.85 -4.66
N LEU A 86 1.89 -24.88 -4.25
CA LEU A 86 2.31 -25.76 -3.16
C LEU A 86 3.36 -26.77 -3.65
N SER A 87 4.63 -26.52 -3.29
CA SER A 87 5.82 -27.23 -3.79
C SER A 87 5.83 -28.74 -3.54
N ALA A 88 5.06 -29.24 -2.56
CA ALA A 88 5.03 -30.66 -2.20
C ALA A 88 4.09 -31.54 -3.07
N THR A 89 3.17 -30.96 -3.85
CA THR A 89 2.17 -31.74 -4.63
C THR A 89 1.98 -31.27 -6.06
N GLY A 90 2.51 -30.11 -6.45
CA GLY A 90 2.30 -29.54 -7.78
C GLY A 90 0.86 -29.09 -8.06
N LEU A 91 -0.01 -29.12 -7.04
CA LEU A 91 -1.39 -28.68 -7.13
C LEU A 91 -1.47 -27.18 -6.90
N ASP A 92 -2.02 -26.47 -7.88
CA ASP A 92 -2.48 -25.09 -7.72
C ASP A 92 -3.80 -25.08 -6.93
N TRP A 93 -3.96 -24.15 -5.99
CA TRP A 93 -5.19 -23.98 -5.23
C TRP A 93 -6.27 -23.18 -5.99
N PHE A 94 -5.87 -22.31 -6.92
CA PHE A 94 -6.77 -21.35 -7.58
C PHE A 94 -6.56 -21.17 -9.09
N GLY A 95 -5.32 -21.03 -9.58
CA GLY A 95 -5.03 -20.61 -10.97
C GLY A 95 -5.31 -21.68 -12.03
N ASP A 96 -5.15 -22.97 -11.70
CA ASP A 96 -5.53 -24.08 -12.57
C ASP A 96 -7.06 -24.22 -12.63
N LYS A 97 -7.65 -23.91 -13.80
CA LYS A 97 -9.10 -24.04 -14.09
C LYS A 97 -9.65 -25.48 -14.01
N THR A 98 -8.78 -26.47 -13.90
CA THR A 98 -9.12 -27.91 -13.86
C THR A 98 -8.76 -28.59 -12.53
N GLN A 99 -7.78 -28.08 -11.78
CA GLN A 99 -7.32 -28.68 -10.51
C GLN A 99 -7.38 -27.73 -9.29
N GLY A 100 -7.59 -26.43 -9.51
CA GLY A 100 -7.75 -25.42 -8.46
C GLY A 100 -9.04 -25.62 -7.66
N LEU A 101 -8.92 -26.13 -6.43
CA LEU A 101 -10.08 -26.46 -5.58
C LEU A 101 -10.99 -25.24 -5.32
N ALA A 102 -10.40 -24.04 -5.19
CA ALA A 102 -11.15 -22.80 -5.02
C ALA A 102 -11.99 -22.44 -6.27
N ARG A 103 -11.36 -22.45 -7.45
CA ARG A 103 -12.02 -22.10 -8.71
C ARG A 103 -13.10 -23.12 -9.07
N TYR A 104 -12.81 -24.41 -8.87
CA TYR A 104 -13.76 -25.51 -9.05
C TYR A 104 -15.03 -25.36 -8.19
N LEU A 105 -14.90 -24.94 -6.92
CA LEU A 105 -16.06 -24.70 -6.05
C LEU A 105 -16.87 -23.46 -6.48
N ILE A 106 -16.19 -22.36 -6.84
CA ILE A 106 -16.84 -21.10 -7.26
C ILE A 106 -17.56 -21.26 -8.59
N ASP A 107 -16.87 -21.74 -9.62
CA ASP A 107 -17.42 -21.84 -10.98
C ASP A 107 -18.56 -22.89 -11.02
N ARG A 108 -18.49 -23.94 -10.19
CA ARG A 108 -19.56 -24.96 -10.11
C ARG A 108 -20.77 -24.54 -9.27
N GLN A 109 -20.57 -23.75 -8.21
CA GLN A 109 -21.69 -23.09 -7.51
C GLN A 109 -22.46 -22.15 -8.47
N GLN A 110 -21.76 -21.51 -9.41
CA GLN A 110 -22.36 -20.63 -10.42
C GLN A 110 -23.11 -21.39 -11.53
N THR A 111 -22.78 -22.65 -11.83
CA THR A 111 -23.47 -23.45 -12.87
C THR A 111 -24.59 -24.35 -12.37
N ASP A 112 -24.43 -25.01 -11.21
CA ASP A 112 -25.34 -26.10 -10.78
C ASP A 112 -26.39 -25.65 -9.75
N LEU A 113 -26.30 -24.44 -9.18
CA LEU A 113 -27.13 -23.88 -8.08
C LEU A 113 -27.20 -24.75 -6.80
N GLY A 114 -26.38 -25.80 -6.70
CA GLY A 114 -26.33 -26.73 -5.57
C GLY A 114 -24.91 -27.15 -5.22
N TRP A 115 -24.68 -27.50 -3.95
CA TRP A 115 -23.38 -27.95 -3.47
C TRP A 115 -23.15 -29.44 -3.77
N PRO A 116 -21.95 -29.85 -4.22
CA PRO A 116 -21.65 -31.26 -4.50
C PRO A 116 -21.38 -32.08 -3.24
N ASP A 117 -21.75 -33.36 -3.26
CA ASP A 117 -21.37 -34.32 -2.21
C ASP A 117 -19.84 -34.44 -2.09
N PHE A 118 -19.35 -34.34 -0.86
CA PHE A 118 -17.91 -34.25 -0.52
C PHE A 118 -17.07 -35.48 -0.97
N TYR A 119 -17.72 -36.57 -1.37
CA TYR A 119 -17.09 -37.79 -1.88
C TYR A 119 -16.55 -37.66 -3.31
N ALA A 120 -16.94 -36.63 -4.07
CA ALA A 120 -16.48 -36.42 -5.45
C ALA A 120 -15.01 -35.95 -5.56
N LEU A 121 -14.38 -35.48 -4.47
CA LEU A 121 -13.00 -34.98 -4.43
C LEU A 121 -11.93 -36.11 -4.35
N GLY A 122 -12.16 -37.21 -5.08
CA GLY A 122 -11.48 -38.50 -4.90
C GLY A 122 -9.95 -38.53 -5.03
N THR A 123 -9.33 -37.48 -5.59
CA THR A 123 -7.88 -37.33 -5.76
C THR A 123 -7.19 -36.45 -4.72
N VAL A 124 -7.89 -35.50 -4.08
CA VAL A 124 -7.25 -34.53 -3.15
C VAL A 124 -7.14 -35.08 -1.72
N GLY A 125 -7.93 -36.09 -1.38
CA GLY A 125 -8.12 -36.60 -0.01
C GLY A 125 -6.99 -37.41 0.62
N ARG A 126 -5.76 -37.43 0.06
CA ARG A 126 -4.62 -38.21 0.61
C ARG A 126 -3.32 -37.43 0.86
N GLY A 127 -3.24 -36.14 0.50
CA GLY A 127 -1.98 -35.39 0.48
C GLY A 127 -1.62 -34.56 1.73
N PHE A 128 -2.60 -34.12 2.52
CA PHE A 128 -2.38 -33.11 3.57
C PHE A 128 -2.09 -33.71 4.96
N SER A 129 -1.03 -34.51 5.07
CA SER A 129 -0.52 -35.02 6.34
C SER A 129 0.96 -34.65 6.56
N THR A 130 1.16 -33.68 7.45
CA THR A 130 2.40 -33.25 8.15
C THR A 130 3.45 -32.38 7.44
N SER A 131 4.23 -31.65 8.27
CA SER A 131 5.37 -30.72 8.01
C SER A 131 5.06 -29.27 7.57
N TRP A 132 5.89 -28.33 8.04
CA TRP A 132 5.69 -26.87 8.05
C TRP A 132 6.72 -26.14 7.14
N THR A 133 6.52 -24.85 6.85
CA THR A 133 7.50 -23.97 6.17
C THR A 133 7.37 -22.54 6.67
N VAL A 134 8.50 -21.83 6.83
CA VAL A 134 8.60 -20.42 7.21
C VAL A 134 9.15 -19.62 6.03
N MET A 135 8.60 -18.44 5.75
CA MET A 135 9.19 -17.45 4.83
C MET A 135 9.12 -16.06 5.46
N ILE A 136 10.19 -15.29 5.29
CA ILE A 136 10.32 -13.90 5.75
C ILE A 136 10.03 -12.98 4.56
N LEU A 137 9.16 -11.99 4.74
CA LEU A 137 8.87 -10.96 3.73
C LEU A 137 9.49 -9.62 4.13
N THR A 138 10.15 -8.96 3.18
CA THR A 138 10.72 -7.61 3.36
C THR A 138 9.66 -6.52 3.21
N ARG A 139 9.93 -5.31 3.75
CA ARG A 139 8.95 -4.21 3.92
C ARG A 139 8.28 -3.69 2.63
N THR A 140 8.85 -3.94 1.46
CA THR A 140 8.41 -3.38 0.16
C THR A 140 6.99 -3.78 -0.29
N LEU A 141 6.39 -4.81 0.31
CA LEU A 141 5.06 -5.32 -0.07
C LEU A 141 3.85 -4.59 0.54
N PHE A 142 4.05 -3.63 1.46
CA PHE A 142 2.96 -3.01 2.23
C PHE A 142 2.83 -1.48 2.10
N VAL A 143 3.58 -0.85 1.19
CA VAL A 143 3.53 0.61 0.98
C VAL A 143 2.13 1.01 0.46
N LYS A 144 1.44 1.84 1.25
CA LYS A 144 0.15 2.44 0.88
C LYS A 144 0.37 3.53 -0.17
N PRO A 145 -0.60 3.80 -1.07
CA PRO A 145 -0.51 4.95 -1.97
C PRO A 145 -0.52 6.29 -1.19
N PRO A 146 -0.13 7.40 -1.85
CA PRO A 146 -0.43 8.75 -1.36
C PRO A 146 -1.95 8.96 -1.20
N ILE A 147 -2.34 10.05 -0.53
CA ILE A 147 -3.72 10.52 -0.42
C ILE A 147 -3.82 11.88 -1.09
N ALA A 148 -4.68 11.99 -2.10
CA ALA A 148 -5.03 13.24 -2.78
C ALA A 148 -6.06 14.02 -1.95
N ILE A 149 -5.87 15.34 -1.84
CA ILE A 149 -6.86 16.26 -1.26
C ILE A 149 -6.88 17.55 -2.09
N VAL A 150 -8.04 17.93 -2.62
CA VAL A 150 -8.24 19.23 -3.33
C VAL A 150 -9.11 20.21 -2.53
N HIS A 151 -8.66 21.46 -2.48
CA HIS A 151 -9.46 22.64 -2.14
C HIS A 151 -9.52 23.63 -3.30
N ALA A 152 -10.66 24.31 -3.47
CA ALA A 152 -10.84 25.36 -4.48
C ALA A 152 -11.50 26.60 -3.89
N SER A 153 -10.99 27.79 -4.20
CA SER A 153 -11.51 29.06 -3.68
C SER A 153 -11.27 30.23 -4.65
N PRO A 154 -12.26 31.11 -4.89
CA PRO A 154 -13.66 31.02 -4.43
C PRO A 154 -14.45 29.92 -5.15
N ASN A 155 -15.42 29.33 -4.47
CA ASN A 155 -16.36 28.34 -5.05
C ASN A 155 -17.70 28.41 -4.28
N PRO A 156 -18.80 28.93 -4.87
CA PRO A 156 -18.95 29.32 -6.28
C PRO A 156 -18.07 30.52 -6.69
N GLY A 157 -17.68 30.53 -7.96
CA GLY A 157 -17.03 31.66 -8.63
C GLY A 157 -17.92 32.30 -9.70
N ALA A 158 -17.51 33.45 -10.22
CA ALA A 158 -18.16 34.13 -11.34
C ALA A 158 -17.53 33.77 -12.69
N VAL A 159 -18.24 34.02 -13.79
CA VAL A 159 -17.75 33.80 -15.15
C VAL A 159 -16.47 34.60 -15.40
N GLY A 160 -15.39 33.92 -15.80
CA GLY A 160 -14.07 34.50 -16.04
C GLY A 160 -13.28 34.84 -14.77
N GLN A 161 -13.79 34.55 -13.57
CA GLN A 161 -13.05 34.74 -12.31
C GLN A 161 -11.97 33.67 -12.17
N THR A 162 -10.76 34.09 -11.77
CA THR A 162 -9.68 33.17 -11.43
C THR A 162 -9.96 32.48 -10.11
N ILE A 163 -10.09 31.15 -10.15
CA ILE A 163 -10.23 30.27 -8.98
C ILE A 163 -8.86 29.67 -8.67
N ARG A 164 -8.47 29.69 -7.39
CA ARG A 164 -7.26 29.04 -6.87
C ARG A 164 -7.58 27.62 -6.44
N PHE A 165 -6.80 26.68 -6.93
CA PHE A 165 -6.83 25.27 -6.57
C PHE A 165 -5.59 24.93 -5.73
N ASP A 166 -5.80 24.20 -4.64
CA ASP A 166 -4.79 23.93 -3.63
C ASP A 166 -4.85 22.45 -3.24
N ALA A 167 -3.76 21.75 -3.52
CA ALA A 167 -3.51 20.36 -3.19
C ALA A 167 -2.43 20.19 -2.11
N SER A 168 -1.97 21.26 -1.46
CA SER A 168 -0.91 21.21 -0.44
C SER A 168 -1.27 20.39 0.81
N ALA A 169 -2.55 20.05 0.98
CA ALA A 169 -3.03 19.12 2.01
C ALA A 169 -2.84 17.63 1.66
N SER A 170 -2.51 17.29 0.40
CA SER A 170 -2.23 15.91 -0.02
C SER A 170 -0.96 15.38 0.65
N TYR A 171 -0.96 14.13 1.10
CA TYR A 171 0.12 13.58 1.93
C TYR A 171 0.35 12.09 1.70
N HIS A 172 1.45 11.56 2.24
CA HIS A 172 1.78 10.14 2.22
C HIS A 172 1.68 9.56 3.64
N LEU A 173 1.10 8.36 3.78
CA LEU A 173 0.94 7.69 5.09
C LEU A 173 2.17 6.89 5.54
N ASP A 174 3.02 6.49 4.59
CA ASP A 174 4.31 5.86 4.88
C ASP A 174 5.38 6.95 5.00
N PRO A 175 6.09 7.07 6.14
CA PRO A 175 7.09 8.12 6.36
C PRO A 175 8.38 7.96 5.54
N PHE A 176 8.57 6.83 4.84
CA PHE A 176 9.72 6.61 3.97
C PHE A 176 9.46 6.99 2.50
N HIS A 177 8.25 7.44 2.18
CA HIS A 177 7.80 7.77 0.82
C HIS A 177 7.14 9.15 0.79
N HIS A 178 7.22 9.84 -0.35
CA HIS A 178 6.70 11.20 -0.50
C HIS A 178 6.11 11.47 -1.88
N ILE A 179 5.22 12.46 -1.96
CA ILE A 179 4.59 12.88 -3.21
C ILE A 179 5.62 13.62 -4.07
N VAL A 180 5.82 13.14 -5.30
CA VAL A 180 6.76 13.71 -6.29
C VAL A 180 6.06 14.44 -7.44
N SER A 181 4.75 14.25 -7.62
CA SER A 181 4.00 14.85 -8.72
C SER A 181 2.55 15.17 -8.34
N TYR A 182 2.06 16.29 -8.87
CA TYR A 182 0.68 16.77 -8.79
C TYR A 182 0.24 17.12 -10.21
N GLN A 183 -0.84 16.51 -10.69
CA GLN A 183 -1.38 16.67 -12.03
C GLN A 183 -2.85 17.06 -11.95
N TRP A 184 -3.27 18.06 -12.71
CA TRP A 184 -4.64 18.60 -12.73
C TRP A 184 -5.29 18.45 -14.10
N ASP A 185 -6.60 18.25 -14.08
CA ASP A 185 -7.51 18.27 -15.22
C ASP A 185 -8.72 19.12 -14.82
N PHE A 186 -9.07 20.13 -15.63
CA PHE A 186 -10.12 21.11 -15.36
C PHE A 186 -11.35 21.00 -16.27
N ASP A 187 -11.38 20.01 -17.16
CA ASP A 187 -12.36 19.97 -18.26
C ASP A 187 -13.52 18.97 -18.02
N VAL A 188 -14.38 18.85 -19.04
CA VAL A 188 -15.59 18.00 -19.01
C VAL A 188 -15.66 17.11 -20.27
N SER A 189 -14.51 16.82 -20.89
CA SER A 189 -14.36 16.28 -22.26
C SER A 189 -14.42 14.75 -22.38
N ASN A 190 -14.73 14.03 -21.30
CA ASN A 190 -14.87 12.57 -21.24
C ASN A 190 -13.59 11.72 -21.46
N ASP A 191 -12.39 12.31 -21.58
CA ASP A 191 -11.13 11.57 -21.45
C ASP A 191 -10.15 12.22 -20.44
N LEU A 192 -9.92 11.50 -19.33
CA LEU A 192 -8.89 11.84 -18.33
C LEU A 192 -7.48 11.65 -18.94
N ASP A 193 -6.97 12.63 -19.69
CA ASP A 193 -5.64 12.55 -20.31
C ASP A 193 -4.50 12.94 -19.35
N TRP A 194 -4.08 11.98 -18.55
CA TRP A 194 -2.92 12.14 -17.67
C TRP A 194 -1.56 12.18 -18.39
N ALA A 195 -1.49 11.99 -19.71
CA ALA A 195 -0.27 12.26 -20.47
C ALA A 195 -0.08 13.77 -20.70
N HIS A 196 -1.17 14.54 -20.70
CA HIS A 196 -1.20 15.98 -20.93
C HIS A 196 -2.10 16.71 -19.91
N PRO A 197 -1.75 16.71 -18.61
CA PRO A 197 -2.53 17.43 -17.60
C PRO A 197 -2.54 18.95 -17.86
N ASP A 198 -3.72 19.56 -17.71
CA ASP A 198 -3.96 21.00 -17.88
C ASP A 198 -3.03 21.88 -17.04
N ALA A 199 -2.68 21.42 -15.84
CA ALA A 199 -1.68 22.05 -14.98
C ALA A 199 -0.94 21.02 -14.12
N THR A 200 0.23 21.41 -13.62
CA THR A 200 1.01 20.63 -12.67
C THR A 200 1.49 21.47 -11.49
N GLY A 201 1.65 20.83 -10.34
CA GLY A 201 2.09 21.45 -9.09
C GLY A 201 1.01 21.54 -8.00
N PRO A 202 1.40 21.76 -6.73
CA PRO A 202 0.50 21.67 -5.58
C PRO A 202 -0.49 22.84 -5.47
N ILE A 203 -0.23 23.98 -6.12
CA ILE A 203 -1.13 25.14 -6.14
C ILE A 203 -1.18 25.68 -7.57
N VAL A 204 -2.38 25.79 -8.14
CA VAL A 204 -2.61 26.26 -9.52
C VAL A 204 -3.86 27.15 -9.58
N THR A 205 -4.13 27.75 -10.74
CA THR A 205 -5.29 28.64 -10.94
C THR A 205 -5.95 28.41 -12.30
N HIS A 206 -7.28 28.37 -12.34
CA HIS A 206 -8.07 28.22 -13.57
C HIS A 206 -9.27 29.19 -13.56
N ALA A 207 -9.82 29.54 -14.73
CA ALA A 207 -10.97 30.46 -14.85
C ALA A 207 -11.96 29.95 -15.91
N TYR A 208 -13.22 29.78 -15.52
CA TYR A 208 -14.25 29.16 -16.36
C TYR A 208 -15.06 30.20 -17.15
N GLY A 209 -15.21 29.98 -18.45
CA GLY A 209 -15.78 30.94 -19.40
C GLY A 209 -17.31 30.99 -19.49
N ALA A 210 -18.05 30.15 -18.76
CA ALA A 210 -19.52 30.13 -18.79
C ALA A 210 -20.13 29.72 -17.44
N LEU A 211 -21.44 29.95 -17.28
CA LEU A 211 -22.23 29.50 -16.14
C LEU A 211 -22.41 27.97 -16.19
N GLY A 212 -22.25 27.29 -15.07
CA GLY A 212 -22.38 25.83 -15.01
C GLY A 212 -21.76 25.20 -13.78
N ASN A 213 -21.83 23.86 -13.72
CA ASN A 213 -21.04 23.06 -12.80
C ASN A 213 -19.93 22.38 -13.61
N TYR A 214 -18.70 22.51 -13.14
CA TYR A 214 -17.49 21.94 -13.74
C TYR A 214 -16.84 20.98 -12.74
N THR A 215 -16.06 20.04 -13.24
CA THR A 215 -15.22 19.15 -12.45
C THR A 215 -13.76 19.61 -12.54
N ALA A 216 -13.04 19.52 -11.44
CA ALA A 216 -11.58 19.58 -11.45
C ALA A 216 -11.06 18.32 -10.74
N THR A 217 -10.23 17.56 -11.44
CA THR A 217 -9.66 16.29 -10.98
C THR A 217 -8.18 16.48 -10.69
N LEU A 218 -7.75 16.06 -9.50
CA LEU A 218 -6.36 16.00 -9.07
C LEU A 218 -5.88 14.54 -9.15
N ARG A 219 -4.65 14.33 -9.61
CA ARG A 219 -3.88 13.08 -9.45
C ARG A 219 -2.54 13.38 -8.79
N VAL A 220 -2.19 12.61 -7.77
CA VAL A 220 -0.88 12.67 -7.11
C VAL A 220 -0.12 11.35 -7.31
N LEU A 221 1.21 11.42 -7.38
CA LEU A 221 2.10 10.24 -7.51
C LEU A 221 3.22 10.29 -6.47
N ASP A 222 3.64 9.12 -5.98
CA ASP A 222 4.74 8.95 -5.02
C ASP A 222 6.09 8.60 -5.67
N ASP A 223 7.14 8.51 -4.85
CA ASP A 223 8.50 8.07 -5.18
C ASP A 223 8.70 6.53 -5.16
N ASN A 224 7.62 5.75 -5.07
CA ASN A 224 7.70 4.30 -4.93
C ASN A 224 8.13 3.62 -6.25
N VAL A 225 8.60 2.37 -6.17
CA VAL A 225 9.01 1.58 -7.35
C VAL A 225 8.31 0.22 -7.33
N PRO A 226 7.23 0.02 -8.11
CA PRO A 226 6.59 0.97 -9.03
C PRO A 226 5.77 2.05 -8.29
N THR A 227 5.72 3.25 -8.90
CA THR A 227 5.01 4.43 -8.37
C THR A 227 3.53 4.14 -8.13
N ARG A 228 3.02 4.51 -6.97
CA ARG A 228 1.58 4.52 -6.66
C ARG A 228 1.00 5.91 -6.92
N MET A 229 -0.33 5.96 -6.90
CA MET A 229 -1.08 7.17 -7.18
C MET A 229 -2.41 7.17 -6.42
N ASP A 230 -2.99 8.35 -6.28
CA ASP A 230 -4.37 8.56 -5.82
C ASP A 230 -4.98 9.78 -6.53
N THR A 231 -6.31 9.90 -6.48
CA THR A 231 -7.08 10.94 -7.19
C THR A 231 -8.23 11.49 -6.36
N ASP A 232 -8.42 12.81 -6.37
CA ASP A 232 -9.54 13.51 -5.73
C ASP A 232 -10.23 14.48 -6.71
N VAL A 233 -11.53 14.76 -6.50
CA VAL A 233 -12.38 15.51 -7.44
C VAL A 233 -13.18 16.59 -6.70
N VAL A 234 -13.07 17.84 -7.15
CA VAL A 234 -13.90 18.95 -6.66
C VAL A 234 -14.90 19.42 -7.72
N LEU A 235 -16.14 19.68 -7.30
CA LEU A 235 -17.16 20.30 -8.13
C LEU A 235 -17.07 21.83 -8.01
N ILE A 236 -16.82 22.51 -9.13
CA ILE A 236 -16.75 23.96 -9.23
C ILE A 236 -18.07 24.51 -9.76
N LYS A 237 -18.67 25.45 -9.03
CA LYS A 237 -19.91 26.12 -9.44
C LYS A 237 -19.60 27.51 -9.97
N ILE A 238 -20.09 27.81 -11.17
CA ILE A 238 -19.98 29.14 -11.79
C ILE A 238 -21.37 29.75 -11.90
N THR A 239 -21.61 30.80 -11.11
CA THR A 239 -22.93 31.42 -10.94
C THR A 239 -22.90 32.91 -11.33
N VAL A 240 -24.09 33.51 -11.40
CA VAL A 240 -24.23 34.97 -11.47
C VAL A 240 -23.74 35.55 -10.12
N PRO A 241 -23.03 36.70 -10.10
CA PRO A 241 -22.69 37.39 -8.87
C PRO A 241 -23.94 37.81 -8.06
N PRO A 242 -23.83 37.99 -6.73
CA PRO A 242 -24.90 38.59 -5.94
C PRO A 242 -25.17 40.03 -6.38
N HIS A 243 -26.44 40.44 -6.36
CA HIS A 243 -26.87 41.78 -6.72
C HIS A 243 -27.01 42.66 -5.48
N PRO A 244 -26.77 43.99 -5.56
CA PRO A 244 -27.11 44.89 -4.48
C PRO A 244 -28.65 44.99 -4.32
N PRO A 245 -29.13 45.31 -3.10
CA PRO A 245 -30.54 45.60 -2.82
C PRO A 245 -31.02 46.85 -3.58
N THR A 246 -32.33 47.11 -3.53
CA THR A 246 -32.96 48.31 -4.08
C THR A 246 -33.54 49.16 -2.95
N ALA A 247 -32.98 50.37 -2.75
CA ALA A 247 -33.52 51.38 -1.86
C ALA A 247 -34.79 52.02 -2.44
N ILE A 248 -35.77 52.31 -1.59
CA ILE A 248 -36.92 53.16 -1.91
C ILE A 248 -37.16 54.10 -0.73
N ALA A 249 -36.79 55.38 -0.88
CA ALA A 249 -36.80 56.40 0.17
C ALA A 249 -38.20 56.97 0.50
N GLY A 250 -39.23 56.58 -0.25
CA GLY A 250 -40.60 57.04 -0.06
C GLY A 250 -40.80 58.54 -0.38
N GLY A 251 -41.90 59.13 0.09
CA GLY A 251 -42.20 60.55 -0.10
C GLY A 251 -42.92 60.93 -1.41
N PRO A 252 -42.91 62.22 -1.81
CA PRO A 252 -42.36 63.35 -1.05
C PRO A 252 -43.09 63.56 0.28
N TYR A 253 -42.37 64.08 1.27
CA TYR A 253 -42.87 64.32 2.63
C TYR A 253 -43.23 65.81 2.82
N ILE A 254 -44.23 66.11 3.65
CA ILE A 254 -44.70 67.50 3.88
C ILE A 254 -44.80 67.79 5.38
N ALA A 255 -44.13 68.85 5.84
CA ALA A 255 -44.11 69.26 7.26
C ALA A 255 -44.07 70.78 7.42
N ALA A 256 -44.62 71.32 8.51
CA ALA A 256 -44.45 72.72 8.87
C ALA A 256 -43.02 73.00 9.35
N ILE A 257 -42.61 74.27 9.35
CA ILE A 257 -41.37 74.70 10.01
C ILE A 257 -41.32 74.16 11.45
N GLY A 258 -40.27 73.37 11.77
CA GLY A 258 -40.06 72.74 13.07
C GLY A 258 -40.92 71.50 13.39
N GLU A 259 -41.79 71.04 12.48
CA GLU A 259 -42.58 69.81 12.65
C GLU A 259 -41.72 68.58 12.32
N SER A 260 -41.60 67.63 13.27
CA SER A 260 -40.87 66.38 13.05
C SER A 260 -41.50 65.54 11.93
N ILE A 261 -40.66 65.02 11.03
CA ILE A 261 -41.10 64.24 9.87
C ILE A 261 -40.89 62.76 10.14
N LYS A 262 -41.91 61.93 9.87
CA LYS A 262 -41.77 60.46 9.88
C LYS A 262 -41.54 59.95 8.47
N LEU A 263 -40.39 59.31 8.26
CA LEU A 263 -39.96 58.74 6.98
C LEU A 263 -40.44 57.27 6.86
N ASP A 264 -40.36 56.71 5.66
CA ASP A 264 -40.86 55.37 5.33
C ASP A 264 -40.07 54.73 4.16
N ALA A 265 -39.14 53.84 4.51
CA ALA A 265 -38.34 53.03 3.58
C ALA A 265 -38.94 51.65 3.28
N SER A 266 -40.18 51.35 3.72
CA SER A 266 -40.75 49.99 3.70
C SER A 266 -41.00 49.39 2.31
N GLY A 267 -40.84 50.18 1.25
CA GLY A 267 -40.85 49.71 -0.14
C GLY A 267 -39.52 49.08 -0.61
N SER A 268 -38.43 49.27 0.12
CA SER A 268 -37.10 48.75 -0.24
C SER A 268 -37.09 47.21 -0.25
N TYR A 269 -36.37 46.60 -1.20
CA TYR A 269 -36.36 45.15 -1.36
C TYR A 269 -35.02 44.61 -1.85
N ASP A 270 -34.81 43.32 -1.65
CA ASP A 270 -33.66 42.57 -2.18
C ASP A 270 -34.13 41.63 -3.30
N ILE A 271 -33.38 41.54 -4.40
CA ILE A 271 -33.72 40.65 -5.52
C ILE A 271 -33.25 39.21 -5.27
N ASP A 272 -32.19 39.03 -4.47
CA ASP A 272 -31.64 37.73 -4.09
C ASP A 272 -32.23 37.19 -2.77
N ALA A 273 -33.32 37.81 -2.29
CA ALA A 273 -34.14 37.40 -1.14
C ALA A 273 -34.46 35.90 -1.05
N SER A 274 -34.65 35.23 -2.19
CA SER A 274 -34.94 33.80 -2.25
C SER A 274 -33.75 32.89 -1.93
N GLN A 275 -32.53 33.44 -1.93
CA GLN A 275 -31.26 32.76 -1.71
C GLN A 275 -30.71 32.96 -0.29
N GLY A 276 -31.41 33.76 0.55
CA GLY A 276 -31.01 34.06 1.93
C GLY A 276 -30.23 35.37 2.10
N ASP A 277 -30.10 36.17 1.04
CA ASP A 277 -29.65 37.56 1.13
C ASP A 277 -30.83 38.47 1.49
N SER A 278 -30.61 39.53 2.25
CA SER A 278 -31.69 40.37 2.75
C SER A 278 -31.20 41.69 3.33
N ILE A 279 -32.00 42.75 3.21
CA ILE A 279 -31.69 44.06 3.80
C ILE A 279 -31.59 43.95 5.33
N THR A 280 -30.41 44.23 5.88
CA THR A 280 -30.12 44.23 7.32
C THR A 280 -30.01 45.62 7.94
N ALA A 281 -29.70 46.66 7.15
CA ALA A 281 -29.58 48.03 7.65
C ALA A 281 -30.21 49.07 6.71
N TYR A 282 -30.65 50.17 7.32
CA TYR A 282 -31.25 51.34 6.69
C TYR A 282 -30.61 52.57 7.36
N GLY A 283 -29.85 53.36 6.60
CA GLY A 283 -29.26 54.63 7.03
C GLY A 283 -29.82 55.78 6.21
N TRP A 284 -30.04 56.93 6.83
CA TRP A 284 -30.61 58.11 6.19
C TRP A 284 -29.63 59.28 6.25
N GLU A 285 -29.70 60.10 5.21
CA GLU A 285 -28.87 61.27 4.94
C GLU A 285 -29.80 62.48 4.85
N ILE A 286 -29.65 63.46 5.75
CA ILE A 286 -30.61 64.57 5.92
C ILE A 286 -29.93 65.92 5.66
N ASP A 287 -28.68 66.10 6.08
CA ASP A 287 -27.96 67.37 5.90
C ASP A 287 -27.27 67.53 4.54
N MET A 288 -27.10 66.42 3.80
CA MET A 288 -26.56 66.33 2.44
C MET A 288 -25.12 66.82 2.30
N ILE A 289 -24.34 66.79 3.39
CA ILE A 289 -22.91 67.08 3.37
C ILE A 289 -22.16 65.99 2.57
N SER A 290 -20.99 66.36 2.02
CA SER A 290 -20.14 65.46 1.25
C SER A 290 -18.82 65.20 1.97
N PRO A 291 -18.40 63.93 2.15
CA PRO A 291 -19.05 62.71 1.68
C PRO A 291 -20.31 62.36 2.49
N ARG A 292 -21.35 61.86 1.81
CA ARG A 292 -22.59 61.37 2.43
C ARG A 292 -22.32 60.09 3.23
N ASP A 293 -22.54 60.14 4.54
CA ASP A 293 -22.27 59.04 5.48
C ASP A 293 -23.53 58.30 5.92
N PHE A 294 -24.73 58.88 5.73
CA PHE A 294 -26.03 58.26 5.98
C PHE A 294 -26.24 57.80 7.44
N ASP A 295 -25.70 58.53 8.42
CA ASP A 295 -25.81 58.20 9.85
C ASP A 295 -26.79 59.07 10.66
N ASP A 296 -27.35 60.13 10.07
CA ASP A 296 -28.31 61.08 10.67
C ASP A 296 -29.53 60.38 11.32
N ALA A 297 -30.05 59.33 10.68
CA ALA A 297 -31.13 58.51 11.23
C ALA A 297 -31.07 57.07 10.69
N THR A 298 -31.62 56.12 11.46
CA THR A 298 -31.56 54.69 11.12
C THR A 298 -32.92 53.99 11.22
N GLY A 299 -33.07 52.93 10.43
CA GLY A 299 -34.25 52.06 10.42
C GLY A 299 -35.26 52.37 9.32
N VAL A 300 -36.33 51.57 9.26
CA VAL A 300 -37.32 51.58 8.17
C VAL A 300 -38.27 52.78 8.26
N ASN A 301 -38.60 53.25 9.47
CA ASN A 301 -39.61 54.29 9.70
C ASN A 301 -39.15 55.35 10.75
N PRO A 302 -37.95 55.96 10.61
CA PRO A 302 -37.44 56.90 11.59
C PRO A 302 -38.27 58.19 11.64
N THR A 303 -38.14 58.94 12.73
CA THR A 303 -38.72 60.27 12.88
C THR A 303 -37.59 61.27 13.08
N ILE A 304 -37.48 62.22 12.16
CA ILE A 304 -36.39 63.18 12.08
C ILE A 304 -36.82 64.56 12.63
N PRO A 305 -35.89 65.41 13.10
CA PRO A 305 -36.20 66.79 13.46
C PRO A 305 -36.78 67.59 12.28
N GLY A 306 -37.66 68.54 12.56
CA GLY A 306 -38.21 69.43 11.53
C GLY A 306 -37.24 70.53 11.13
N PHE A 307 -37.20 70.88 9.84
CA PHE A 307 -36.37 71.96 9.33
C PHE A 307 -36.86 73.34 9.81
N SER A 308 -35.92 74.27 10.01
CA SER A 308 -36.17 75.59 10.61
C SER A 308 -36.55 76.70 9.63
N ILE A 309 -36.51 76.42 8.32
CA ILE A 309 -36.80 77.35 7.22
C ILE A 309 -37.76 76.65 6.25
N ALA A 310 -38.62 77.41 5.56
CA ALA A 310 -39.49 76.86 4.52
C ALA A 310 -38.74 76.71 3.19
N GLY A 311 -38.95 75.59 2.51
CA GLY A 311 -38.25 75.23 1.27
C GLY A 311 -38.40 73.73 0.96
N THR A 312 -37.77 73.30 -0.13
CA THR A 312 -37.61 71.88 -0.46
C THR A 312 -36.22 71.43 -0.04
N TYR A 313 -36.13 70.29 0.64
CA TYR A 313 -34.90 69.68 1.11
C TYR A 313 -34.76 68.27 0.53
N ASP A 314 -33.65 68.00 -0.14
CA ASP A 314 -33.33 66.65 -0.58
C ASP A 314 -32.86 65.81 0.61
N ILE A 315 -33.32 64.57 0.72
CA ILE A 315 -32.85 63.58 1.69
C ILE A 315 -32.52 62.26 0.98
N GLY A 316 -31.63 61.45 1.57
CA GLY A 316 -31.21 60.16 1.04
C GLY A 316 -31.50 58.99 1.97
N LEU A 317 -31.71 57.82 1.38
CA LEU A 317 -31.75 56.51 2.04
C LEU A 317 -30.64 55.64 1.46
N ARG A 318 -29.86 54.98 2.31
CA ARG A 318 -29.00 53.85 1.96
C ARG A 318 -29.53 52.58 2.61
N VAL A 319 -29.64 51.51 1.83
CA VAL A 319 -29.94 50.17 2.34
C VAL A 319 -28.73 49.25 2.17
N THR A 320 -28.51 48.36 3.14
CA THR A 320 -27.39 47.39 3.16
C THR A 320 -27.93 45.98 3.37
N ASP A 321 -27.45 45.01 2.59
CA ASP A 321 -27.87 43.61 2.62
C ASP A 321 -27.09 42.73 3.64
N ASN A 322 -27.05 41.41 3.40
CA ASN A 322 -26.14 40.48 4.07
C ASN A 322 -25.37 39.58 3.09
N THR A 323 -24.94 40.09 1.94
CA THR A 323 -24.24 39.33 0.88
C THR A 323 -23.03 38.56 1.41
N ALA A 324 -22.24 39.14 2.32
CA ALA A 324 -21.09 38.44 2.91
C ALA A 324 -21.49 37.22 3.78
N LYS A 325 -22.72 37.20 4.29
CA LYS A 325 -23.30 36.08 5.07
C LYS A 325 -24.09 35.10 4.20
N ALA A 326 -24.79 35.59 3.17
CA ALA A 326 -25.54 34.76 2.23
C ALA A 326 -24.62 34.00 1.26
N PHE A 327 -23.56 34.66 0.79
CA PHE A 327 -22.60 34.15 -0.18
C PHE A 327 -21.15 34.22 0.37
N PRO A 328 -20.83 33.61 1.53
CA PRO A 328 -19.55 33.78 2.20
C PRO A 328 -18.34 33.30 1.38
N ALA A 329 -18.55 32.32 0.50
CA ALA A 329 -17.52 31.81 -0.41
C ALA A 329 -17.22 32.74 -1.61
N SER A 330 -18.03 33.78 -1.85
CA SER A 330 -17.80 34.75 -2.93
C SER A 330 -16.70 35.78 -2.60
N GLY A 331 -16.40 35.98 -1.32
CA GLY A 331 -15.50 37.04 -0.83
C GLY A 331 -16.05 38.47 -0.96
N SER A 332 -17.30 38.64 -1.41
CA SER A 332 -17.93 39.96 -1.54
C SER A 332 -18.34 40.51 -0.15
N PRO A 333 -18.16 41.81 0.13
CA PRO A 333 -18.75 42.44 1.30
C PRO A 333 -20.29 42.50 1.15
N ASN A 334 -20.99 42.88 2.22
CA ASN A 334 -22.40 43.30 2.09
C ASN A 334 -22.47 44.48 1.11
N LEU A 335 -23.40 44.43 0.16
CA LEU A 335 -23.56 45.46 -0.85
C LEU A 335 -24.56 46.51 -0.35
N THR A 336 -24.63 47.63 -1.08
CA THR A 336 -25.43 48.80 -0.71
C THR A 336 -26.07 49.43 -1.93
N ASN A 337 -27.18 50.14 -1.70
CA ASN A 337 -27.85 50.94 -2.71
C ASN A 337 -28.48 52.18 -2.08
N ASP A 338 -28.49 53.28 -2.85
CA ASP A 338 -28.92 54.60 -2.39
C ASP A 338 -30.11 55.10 -3.24
N ASP A 339 -31.12 55.68 -2.60
CA ASP A 339 -32.25 56.38 -3.23
C ASP A 339 -32.48 57.75 -2.58
N PHE A 340 -33.08 58.70 -3.30
CA PHE A 340 -33.21 60.10 -2.87
C PHE A 340 -34.62 60.65 -3.11
N THR A 341 -35.10 61.46 -2.17
CA THR A 341 -36.46 62.03 -2.18
C THR A 341 -36.48 63.42 -1.54
N GLU A 342 -37.63 64.10 -1.58
CA GLU A 342 -37.79 65.48 -1.15
C GLU A 342 -38.67 65.62 0.10
N VAL A 343 -38.30 66.54 0.98
CA VAL A 343 -39.14 67.07 2.08
C VAL A 343 -39.54 68.51 1.75
N ILE A 344 -40.84 68.73 1.61
CA ILE A 344 -41.46 70.04 1.37
C ILE A 344 -41.84 70.66 2.72
N VAL A 345 -41.09 71.68 3.13
CA VAL A 345 -41.26 72.36 4.41
C VAL A 345 -41.98 73.68 4.20
N TYR A 346 -43.14 73.85 4.81
CA TYR A 346 -44.00 75.02 4.59
C TYR A 346 -44.07 75.95 5.80
N ARG A 347 -44.16 77.26 5.50
CA ARG A 347 -44.64 78.28 6.42
C ARG A 347 -46.16 78.22 6.45
N GLN A 348 -46.76 78.12 7.64
CA GLN A 348 -48.21 78.18 7.76
C GLN A 348 -48.70 79.62 7.48
N CYS A 349 -49.49 79.78 6.44
CA CYS A 349 -49.99 81.08 5.95
C CYS A 349 -51.49 81.05 5.63
N ILE A 350 -52.07 79.86 5.40
CA ILE A 350 -53.50 79.65 5.18
C ILE A 350 -54.05 78.94 6.41
N SER A 351 -54.53 79.69 7.39
CA SER A 351 -55.01 79.15 8.67
C SER A 351 -56.47 78.70 8.66
N ASP A 352 -57.24 79.06 7.63
CA ASP A 352 -58.70 78.98 7.60
C ASP A 352 -59.26 78.06 6.49
N LEU A 353 -58.43 77.18 5.91
CA LEU A 353 -58.91 76.16 4.99
C LEU A 353 -60.05 75.40 5.65
N ALA A 354 -61.24 75.50 5.06
CA ALA A 354 -62.43 74.80 5.48
C ALA A 354 -62.91 73.90 4.34
N VAL A 355 -63.09 72.62 4.63
CA VAL A 355 -63.62 71.66 3.67
C VAL A 355 -64.98 71.19 4.16
N ARG A 356 -66.02 71.50 3.38
CA ARG A 356 -67.40 71.11 3.68
C ARG A 356 -67.73 69.82 2.94
N PRO A 357 -67.79 68.65 3.61
CA PRO A 357 -68.28 67.43 3.01
C PRO A 357 -69.78 67.56 2.71
N LYS A 358 -70.16 67.05 1.54
CA LYS A 358 -71.51 66.65 1.14
C LYS A 358 -71.41 65.17 0.75
N GLU A 359 -72.53 64.49 0.54
CA GLU A 359 -72.59 63.03 0.36
C GLU A 359 -71.59 62.44 -0.67
N THR A 360 -71.28 63.17 -1.75
CA THR A 360 -70.37 62.74 -2.83
C THR A 360 -69.42 63.83 -3.34
N LYS A 361 -69.24 64.94 -2.60
CA LYS A 361 -68.35 66.04 -3.02
C LYS A 361 -67.83 66.87 -1.85
N ALA A 362 -66.58 67.30 -1.93
CA ALA A 362 -65.95 68.21 -0.99
C ALA A 362 -65.87 69.60 -1.61
N GLN A 363 -66.39 70.62 -0.91
CA GLN A 363 -66.16 72.01 -1.27
C GLN A 363 -65.12 72.60 -0.32
N LEU A 364 -63.98 73.01 -0.87
CA LEU A 364 -62.89 73.67 -0.17
C LEU A 364 -63.04 75.19 -0.32
N THR A 365 -62.78 75.94 0.76
CA THR A 365 -62.74 77.40 0.79
C THR A 365 -61.66 77.87 1.75
N TRP A 366 -60.97 78.95 1.43
CA TRP A 366 -59.95 79.60 2.27
C TRP A 366 -59.96 81.12 2.03
N THR A 367 -59.22 81.89 2.84
CA THR A 367 -59.04 83.33 2.62
C THR A 367 -57.95 83.60 1.58
N HIS A 368 -58.19 84.54 0.66
CA HIS A 368 -57.19 84.99 -0.30
C HIS A 368 -56.04 85.73 0.39
N ILE A 369 -54.80 85.38 0.05
CA ILE A 369 -53.57 85.93 0.66
C ILE A 369 -52.69 86.71 -0.34
N GLY A 370 -53.21 87.06 -1.54
CA GLY A 370 -52.48 87.84 -2.53
C GLY A 370 -51.64 87.02 -3.53
N ALA A 371 -51.86 85.71 -3.62
CA ALA A 371 -51.16 84.81 -4.55
C ALA A 371 -51.85 84.71 -5.92
N ASP A 372 -51.06 84.62 -7.00
CA ASP A 372 -51.53 84.50 -8.40
C ASP A 372 -52.22 83.15 -8.69
N GLU A 373 -51.67 82.06 -8.16
CA GLU A 373 -52.21 80.69 -8.29
C GLU A 373 -52.09 79.92 -6.97
N TYR A 374 -53.11 79.13 -6.64
CA TYR A 374 -53.09 78.15 -5.57
C TYR A 374 -53.10 76.73 -6.15
N LYS A 375 -52.24 75.87 -5.60
CA LYS A 375 -52.17 74.44 -5.89
C LYS A 375 -52.93 73.66 -4.81
N VAL A 376 -53.89 72.83 -5.20
CA VAL A 376 -54.72 72.03 -4.30
C VAL A 376 -54.25 70.58 -4.31
N TYR A 377 -53.85 70.10 -3.14
CA TYR A 377 -53.34 68.75 -2.94
C TYR A 377 -54.31 67.90 -2.15
N ARG A 378 -54.30 66.59 -2.41
CA ARG A 378 -55.10 65.58 -1.70
C ARG A 378 -54.27 64.34 -1.42
N SER A 379 -54.47 63.75 -0.25
CA SER A 379 -53.95 62.43 0.10
C SER A 379 -55.05 61.54 0.67
N THR A 380 -54.93 60.24 0.39
CA THR A 380 -55.65 59.15 1.05
C THR A 380 -54.75 58.34 2.00
N LYS A 381 -53.43 58.59 1.98
CA LYS A 381 -52.44 57.92 2.85
C LYS A 381 -52.27 58.63 4.20
N GLY A 382 -52.48 59.94 4.26
CA GLY A 382 -52.43 60.71 5.52
C GLY A 382 -52.18 62.21 5.32
N PRO A 383 -52.07 62.99 6.40
CA PRO A 383 -51.96 64.46 6.35
C PRO A 383 -50.64 64.99 5.76
N ASN A 384 -49.55 64.20 5.83
CA ASN A 384 -48.17 64.65 5.61
C ASN A 384 -47.41 63.81 4.56
N ILE A 385 -48.06 62.86 3.88
CA ILE A 385 -47.44 61.92 2.93
C ILE A 385 -48.38 61.61 1.75
N GLY A 386 -47.80 61.40 0.56
CA GLY A 386 -48.56 60.98 -0.63
C GLY A 386 -49.60 62.00 -1.08
N MET A 387 -49.26 63.29 -1.00
CA MET A 387 -50.11 64.39 -1.45
C MET A 387 -49.98 64.58 -2.96
N GLU A 388 -51.04 64.24 -3.69
CA GLU A 388 -51.13 64.43 -5.14
C GLU A 388 -51.75 65.78 -5.47
N LEU A 389 -51.23 66.48 -6.49
CA LEU A 389 -51.82 67.70 -7.02
C LEU A 389 -53.11 67.35 -7.77
N ILE A 390 -54.27 67.76 -7.25
CA ILE A 390 -55.58 67.47 -7.87
C ILE A 390 -56.14 68.63 -8.69
N GLY A 391 -55.50 69.80 -8.65
CA GLY A 391 -55.81 70.93 -9.51
C GLY A 391 -55.19 72.24 -9.02
N THR A 392 -55.30 73.28 -9.84
CA THR A 392 -54.94 74.65 -9.47
C THR A 392 -56.16 75.57 -9.60
N THR A 393 -56.12 76.71 -8.92
CA THR A 393 -57.15 77.76 -9.00
C THR A 393 -56.52 79.14 -8.84
N SER A 394 -57.02 80.14 -9.56
CA SER A 394 -56.46 81.49 -9.55
C SER A 394 -56.94 82.30 -8.34
N SER A 395 -56.14 83.31 -7.98
CA SER A 395 -56.34 84.30 -6.91
C SER A 395 -57.76 84.44 -6.36
N ASP A 396 -58.63 85.13 -7.12
CA ASP A 396 -59.85 85.76 -6.59
C ASP A 396 -60.96 84.77 -6.19
N TYR A 397 -60.84 83.50 -6.56
CA TYR A 397 -61.87 82.50 -6.26
C TYR A 397 -61.71 81.86 -4.88
N SER A 398 -60.48 81.62 -4.43
CA SER A 398 -60.12 80.98 -3.13
C SER A 398 -61.04 79.82 -2.70
N THR A 399 -61.46 79.03 -3.69
CA THR A 399 -62.34 77.87 -3.54
C THR A 399 -61.98 76.81 -4.58
N PHE A 400 -62.22 75.56 -4.22
CA PHE A 400 -62.07 74.40 -5.10
C PHE A 400 -63.18 73.39 -4.78
N ILE A 401 -63.63 72.62 -5.77
CA ILE A 401 -64.59 71.53 -5.55
C ILE A 401 -63.98 70.24 -6.03
N ASP A 402 -63.71 69.32 -5.09
CA ASP A 402 -63.41 67.94 -5.44
C ASP A 402 -64.74 67.18 -5.59
N TYR A 403 -65.03 66.79 -6.83
CA TYR A 403 -66.20 66.00 -7.22
C TYR A 403 -65.96 64.49 -7.06
N ASN A 404 -64.74 64.07 -6.73
CA ASN A 404 -64.28 62.69 -6.76
C ASN A 404 -64.04 62.14 -5.34
N ILE A 405 -64.97 62.39 -4.41
CA ILE A 405 -64.94 61.79 -3.06
C ILE A 405 -66.06 60.79 -2.83
N GLU A 406 -65.79 59.80 -1.99
CA GLU A 406 -66.69 58.70 -1.65
C GLU A 406 -67.32 58.91 -0.27
N LEU A 407 -68.58 58.48 -0.11
CA LEU A 407 -69.27 58.52 1.18
C LEU A 407 -68.53 57.65 2.22
N ASN A 408 -68.41 58.15 3.45
CA ASN A 408 -67.74 57.50 4.59
C ASN A 408 -66.23 57.22 4.43
N LYS A 409 -65.58 57.74 3.38
CA LYS A 409 -64.13 57.63 3.15
C LYS A 409 -63.40 58.87 3.68
N ASP A 410 -62.20 58.62 4.19
CA ASP A 410 -61.32 59.61 4.80
C ASP A 410 -60.43 60.28 3.74
N TYR A 411 -60.35 61.61 3.77
CA TYR A 411 -59.54 62.42 2.86
C TYR A 411 -58.83 63.54 3.62
N TRP A 412 -57.60 63.85 3.20
CA TRP A 412 -56.83 65.00 3.68
C TRP A 412 -56.54 65.95 2.52
N TYR A 413 -56.86 67.23 2.69
CA TYR A 413 -56.60 68.28 1.71
C TYR A 413 -55.60 69.32 2.22
N ARG A 414 -54.75 69.82 1.33
CA ARG A 414 -53.88 70.97 1.55
C ARG A 414 -54.01 71.95 0.39
N VAL A 415 -53.82 73.24 0.67
CA VAL A 415 -53.69 74.29 -0.35
C VAL A 415 -52.32 74.94 -0.17
N MET A 416 -51.57 75.05 -1.26
CA MET A 416 -50.19 75.54 -1.27
C MET A 416 -49.98 76.62 -2.32
N VAL A 417 -49.02 77.51 -2.04
CA VAL A 417 -48.42 78.46 -2.98
C VAL A 417 -46.95 78.67 -2.64
N GLU A 418 -46.17 79.12 -3.61
CA GLU A 418 -44.77 79.49 -3.43
C GLU A 418 -44.65 81.02 -3.60
N ASP A 419 -44.13 81.70 -2.57
CA ASP A 419 -43.93 83.16 -2.56
C ASP A 419 -42.46 83.54 -2.34
N GLN A 420 -42.15 84.84 -2.36
CA GLN A 420 -40.77 85.35 -2.15
C GLN A 420 -40.18 85.02 -0.76
N SER A 421 -41.00 84.50 0.16
CA SER A 421 -40.62 84.02 1.50
C SER A 421 -40.72 82.49 1.63
N GLY A 422 -40.77 81.76 0.51
CA GLY A 422 -40.75 80.30 0.44
C GLY A 422 -42.13 79.65 0.29
N ILE A 423 -42.20 78.34 0.56
CA ILE A 423 -43.42 77.56 0.41
C ILE A 423 -44.41 77.89 1.53
N CYS A 424 -45.63 78.21 1.15
CA CYS A 424 -46.72 78.70 1.98
C CYS A 424 -47.92 77.76 1.82
N SER A 425 -48.36 77.13 2.91
CA SER A 425 -49.44 76.12 2.89
C SER A 425 -50.43 76.27 4.04
N SER A 426 -51.60 75.64 3.88
CA SER A 426 -52.50 75.29 4.97
C SER A 426 -51.99 74.08 5.78
N TYR A 427 -52.56 73.86 6.97
CA TYR A 427 -52.59 72.53 7.57
C TYR A 427 -53.42 71.56 6.71
N ALA A 428 -53.23 70.26 6.91
CA ALA A 428 -54.09 69.23 6.31
C ALA A 428 -55.49 69.26 6.94
N TYR A 429 -56.53 69.40 6.13
CA TYR A 429 -57.91 69.37 6.60
C TYR A 429 -58.57 68.01 6.32
N TYR A 430 -59.09 67.39 7.39
CA TYR A 430 -59.74 66.08 7.38
C TYR A 430 -61.28 66.19 7.24
N ILE A 431 -61.93 65.25 6.53
CA ILE A 431 -63.40 65.21 6.37
C ILE A 431 -64.05 63.80 6.45
N ARG A 432 -65.30 63.78 6.94
CA ARG A 432 -66.32 62.68 6.95
C ARG A 432 -67.75 63.31 7.13
N SER A 433 -68.91 62.62 7.02
CA SER A 433 -70.25 63.24 6.74
C SER A 433 -71.50 62.81 7.63
N THR A 434 -72.19 63.66 8.51
CA THR A 434 -73.32 63.35 9.54
C THR A 434 -74.40 64.47 10.02
N GLY A 435 -75.26 64.33 11.11
CA GLY A 435 -76.47 65.22 11.54
C GLY A 435 -77.04 65.27 13.06
N ARG A 436 -78.17 65.99 13.46
CA ARG A 436 -78.68 66.35 14.90
C ARG A 436 -80.22 66.69 15.21
N ILE A 437 -80.74 66.87 16.50
CA ILE A 437 -82.19 67.15 16.99
C ILE A 437 -82.51 67.96 18.38
N ARG A 438 -83.75 67.95 19.01
CA ARG A 438 -84.49 68.87 20.05
C ARG A 438 -84.57 68.42 21.59
N ASN A 439 -85.01 69.28 22.57
CA ASN A 439 -85.11 69.15 24.09
C ASN A 439 -85.43 67.74 24.65
N ARG A 440 -84.68 67.33 25.69
CA ARG A 440 -84.58 65.93 26.16
C ARG A 440 -84.55 65.81 27.69
N PRO A 441 -84.83 64.62 28.26
CA PRO A 441 -84.38 64.29 29.61
C PRO A 441 -82.85 64.34 29.69
N PRO A 442 -82.25 64.39 30.90
CA PRO A 442 -80.82 64.23 31.06
C PRO A 442 -80.36 62.96 30.38
N GLN A 443 -79.33 63.07 29.54
CA GLN A 443 -78.78 61.94 28.82
C GLN A 443 -77.53 61.50 29.57
N ILE A 444 -77.56 60.28 30.12
CA ILE A 444 -76.34 59.58 30.52
C ILE A 444 -75.56 59.36 29.23
N THR A 445 -74.46 60.09 29.07
CA THR A 445 -73.57 60.05 27.91
C THR A 445 -72.47 59.01 28.08
N SER A 446 -72.14 58.64 29.32
CA SER A 446 -71.19 57.58 29.62
C SER A 446 -71.79 56.19 29.40
N THR A 447 -70.95 55.26 28.95
CA THR A 447 -71.27 53.83 28.93
C THR A 447 -70.55 53.13 30.08
N PRO A 448 -71.25 52.34 30.90
CA PRO A 448 -70.63 51.60 32.00
C PRO A 448 -69.70 50.53 31.44
N PRO A 449 -68.52 50.30 32.05
CA PRO A 449 -67.76 49.10 31.77
C PRO A 449 -68.60 47.87 32.15
N LEU A 450 -69.01 47.06 31.16
CA LEU A 450 -69.86 45.89 31.40
C LEU A 450 -69.10 44.68 31.96
N SER A 451 -67.80 44.84 32.23
CA SER A 451 -66.92 43.85 32.82
C SER A 451 -66.23 44.42 34.06
N ALA A 452 -66.32 43.71 35.17
CA ALA A 452 -65.46 43.91 36.32
C ALA A 452 -64.63 42.65 36.55
N GLN A 453 -63.57 42.75 37.36
CA GLN A 453 -62.76 41.62 37.77
C GLN A 453 -62.74 41.53 39.29
N GLU A 454 -62.96 40.33 39.80
CA GLU A 454 -62.81 39.96 41.21
C GLU A 454 -61.56 40.63 41.85
N GLY A 455 -61.75 41.29 43.00
CA GLY A 455 -60.68 41.94 43.75
C GLY A 455 -60.17 43.28 43.20
N LYS A 456 -60.52 43.69 41.98
CA LYS A 456 -60.18 45.01 41.42
C LYS A 456 -61.29 46.03 41.66
N VAL A 457 -60.92 47.26 41.98
CA VAL A 457 -61.89 48.37 42.11
C VAL A 457 -62.52 48.64 40.74
N TYR A 458 -63.80 48.29 40.60
CA TYR A 458 -64.68 48.80 39.58
C TYR A 458 -64.99 50.26 39.89
N SER A 459 -64.66 51.14 38.95
CA SER A 459 -64.93 52.57 39.02
C SER A 459 -65.71 52.96 37.77
N TYR A 460 -66.81 53.69 37.94
CA TYR A 460 -67.60 54.20 36.83
C TYR A 460 -68.14 55.58 37.17
N ASP A 461 -67.56 56.60 36.55
CA ASP A 461 -68.12 57.95 36.55
C ASP A 461 -69.32 57.97 35.61
N VAL A 462 -70.53 58.03 36.20
CA VAL A 462 -71.76 58.21 35.45
C VAL A 462 -71.77 59.67 34.97
N GLU A 463 -71.34 59.90 33.74
CA GLU A 463 -71.50 61.20 33.10
C GLU A 463 -72.91 61.31 32.52
N ALA A 464 -73.67 62.27 33.02
CA ALA A 464 -74.86 62.73 32.35
C ALA A 464 -74.78 64.22 32.06
N GLN A 465 -75.40 64.62 30.96
CA GLN A 465 -75.63 66.03 30.63
C GLN A 465 -77.11 66.22 30.42
N ASP A 466 -77.69 67.22 31.08
CA ASP A 466 -78.99 67.70 30.69
C ASP A 466 -78.86 68.48 29.37
N PRO A 467 -79.47 68.03 28.25
CA PRO A 467 -79.24 68.66 26.95
C PRO A 467 -79.91 70.04 26.81
N ASP A 468 -80.54 70.51 27.88
CA ASP A 468 -81.25 71.77 28.03
C ASP A 468 -80.70 72.57 29.26
N GLY A 469 -79.65 72.06 29.92
CA GLY A 469 -78.78 72.78 30.87
C GLY A 469 -79.12 72.66 32.36
N ASN A 470 -80.07 71.82 32.75
CA ASN A 470 -80.52 71.69 34.13
C ASN A 470 -79.50 70.95 35.04
N PRO A 471 -79.35 71.35 36.32
CA PRO A 471 -78.62 70.56 37.32
C PRO A 471 -79.22 69.17 37.52
N ILE A 472 -78.36 68.18 37.74
CA ILE A 472 -78.69 66.74 37.82
C ILE A 472 -78.22 66.12 39.14
N THR A 473 -78.89 65.05 39.57
CA THR A 473 -78.55 64.24 40.76
C THR A 473 -78.52 62.76 40.40
N TYR A 474 -77.57 62.02 40.99
CA TYR A 474 -77.33 60.60 40.71
C TYR A 474 -77.86 59.68 41.82
N PHE A 475 -78.48 58.56 41.42
CA PHE A 475 -79.01 57.54 42.32
C PHE A 475 -78.65 56.14 41.83
N LEU A 476 -78.47 55.22 42.77
CA LEU A 476 -78.20 53.81 42.53
C LEU A 476 -79.40 53.02 43.07
N ASP A 477 -80.34 52.70 42.17
CA ASP A 477 -81.63 52.10 42.52
C ASP A 477 -81.54 50.57 42.69
N GLN A 478 -80.57 49.93 42.04
CA GLN A 478 -80.24 48.51 42.17
C GLN A 478 -78.73 48.33 42.04
N ALA A 479 -78.12 47.53 42.93
CA ALA A 479 -76.69 47.24 42.90
C ALA A 479 -76.31 45.96 43.67
N PRO A 480 -75.16 45.34 43.34
CA PRO A 480 -74.57 44.27 44.14
C PRO A 480 -74.03 44.77 45.49
N ASN A 481 -73.93 43.87 46.46
CA ASN A 481 -73.49 44.21 47.81
C ASN A 481 -72.07 44.82 47.80
N GLY A 482 -71.90 45.96 48.49
CA GLY A 482 -70.66 46.73 48.54
C GLY A 482 -70.49 47.84 47.47
N MET A 483 -71.36 47.91 46.46
CA MET A 483 -71.34 49.00 45.48
C MET A 483 -72.03 50.27 46.01
N ASN A 484 -71.43 51.43 45.77
CA ASN A 484 -71.95 52.73 46.19
C ASN A 484 -71.82 53.77 45.06
N ILE A 485 -72.68 54.81 45.05
CA ILE A 485 -72.59 55.96 44.15
C ILE A 485 -72.45 57.28 44.95
N ASN A 486 -71.66 58.21 44.44
CA ASN A 486 -71.68 59.60 44.89
C ASN A 486 -72.82 60.37 44.18
N SER A 487 -73.81 60.85 44.95
CA SER A 487 -75.02 61.48 44.39
C SER A 487 -74.78 62.83 43.69
N ALA A 488 -73.63 63.48 43.93
CA ALA A 488 -73.26 64.75 43.32
C ALA A 488 -72.32 64.60 42.12
N THR A 489 -71.43 63.60 42.13
CA THR A 489 -70.43 63.42 41.05
C THR A 489 -70.74 62.27 40.09
N GLY A 490 -71.69 61.38 40.42
CA GLY A 490 -72.01 60.21 39.60
C GLY A 490 -71.02 59.06 39.71
N LEU A 491 -69.92 59.22 40.47
CA LEU A 491 -68.88 58.20 40.65
C LEU A 491 -69.44 56.98 41.41
N ILE A 492 -69.48 55.84 40.73
CA ILE A 492 -69.70 54.52 41.32
C ILE A 492 -68.37 53.89 41.68
N GLN A 493 -68.28 53.33 42.89
CA GLN A 493 -67.15 52.50 43.33
C GLN A 493 -67.65 51.18 43.91
N TRP A 494 -66.95 50.09 43.54
CA TRP A 494 -67.24 48.73 43.99
C TRP A 494 -66.01 47.85 43.85
N THR A 495 -65.79 46.91 44.76
CA THR A 495 -64.78 45.85 44.59
C THR A 495 -65.50 44.50 44.67
N PRO A 496 -65.74 43.80 43.55
CA PRO A 496 -66.43 42.51 43.57
C PRO A 496 -65.59 41.43 44.26
N VAL A 497 -66.25 40.55 45.01
CA VAL A 497 -65.66 39.35 45.62
C VAL A 497 -66.01 38.08 44.84
N PHE A 498 -65.33 36.96 45.11
CA PHE A 498 -65.53 35.70 44.35
C PHE A 498 -67.00 35.23 44.27
N SER A 499 -67.77 35.38 45.35
CA SER A 499 -69.20 35.02 45.37
C SER A 499 -70.09 35.91 44.50
N GLN A 500 -69.54 36.97 43.91
CA GLN A 500 -70.19 37.86 42.95
C GLN A 500 -69.68 37.62 41.51
N VAL A 501 -68.85 36.59 41.25
CA VAL A 501 -68.46 36.20 39.89
C VAL A 501 -69.68 35.80 39.06
N GLY A 502 -69.78 36.30 37.83
CA GLY A 502 -70.97 36.19 36.98
C GLY A 502 -71.74 37.51 36.84
N PRO A 503 -73.01 37.45 36.38
CA PRO A 503 -73.82 38.65 36.11
C PRO A 503 -74.30 39.33 37.40
N ASN A 504 -74.05 40.63 37.53
CA ASN A 504 -74.56 41.49 38.59
C ASN A 504 -75.33 42.67 37.99
N ASP A 505 -76.62 42.75 38.24
CA ASP A 505 -77.48 43.80 37.69
C ASP A 505 -77.36 45.11 38.48
N VAL A 506 -77.18 46.20 37.74
CA VAL A 506 -77.04 47.57 38.24
C VAL A 506 -78.05 48.48 37.55
N THR A 507 -78.79 49.26 38.33
CA THR A 507 -79.66 50.33 37.82
C THR A 507 -79.22 51.66 38.38
N VAL A 508 -78.73 52.53 37.50
CA VAL A 508 -78.42 53.92 37.82
C VAL A 508 -79.53 54.81 37.30
N ARG A 509 -79.97 55.78 38.09
CA ARG A 509 -80.92 56.81 37.66
C ARG A 509 -80.30 58.19 37.83
N VAL A 510 -80.37 58.97 36.76
CA VAL A 510 -80.04 60.40 36.78
C VAL A 510 -81.32 61.18 36.60
N GLN A 511 -81.51 62.18 37.45
CA GLN A 511 -82.70 63.01 37.46
C GLN A 511 -82.29 64.49 37.44
N ASP A 512 -82.85 65.26 36.51
CA ASP A 512 -82.69 66.70 36.48
C ASP A 512 -83.55 67.38 37.57
N SER A 513 -83.30 68.66 37.82
CA SER A 513 -84.10 69.44 38.77
C SER A 513 -85.57 69.66 38.36
N PRO A 514 -85.94 69.76 37.07
CA PRO A 514 -87.33 69.63 36.60
C PRO A 514 -88.03 68.29 36.91
N GLY A 515 -87.29 67.22 37.18
CA GLY A 515 -87.79 65.88 37.45
C GLY A 515 -87.88 64.94 36.25
N ALA A 516 -87.41 65.35 35.06
CA ALA A 516 -87.14 64.43 33.98
C ALA A 516 -85.93 63.56 34.36
N SER A 517 -86.09 62.25 34.24
CA SER A 517 -85.03 61.30 34.55
C SER A 517 -84.75 60.37 33.39
N THR A 518 -83.52 59.89 33.36
CA THR A 518 -83.16 58.70 32.59
C THR A 518 -82.59 57.67 33.54
N SER A 519 -82.80 56.39 33.22
CA SER A 519 -82.18 55.28 33.93
C SER A 519 -81.35 54.47 32.95
N GLN A 520 -80.17 54.07 33.40
CA GLN A 520 -79.29 53.15 32.71
C GLN A 520 -79.29 51.84 33.51
N PHE A 521 -79.92 50.82 32.94
CA PHE A 521 -79.81 49.44 33.41
C PHE A 521 -78.62 48.78 32.70
N PHE A 522 -77.79 48.07 33.44
CA PHE A 522 -76.71 47.28 32.88
C PHE A 522 -76.35 46.12 33.82
N THR A 523 -75.98 44.99 33.22
CA THR A 523 -75.41 43.85 33.94
C THR A 523 -73.90 43.93 33.84
N ILE A 524 -73.20 44.05 34.97
CA ILE A 524 -71.76 43.87 35.01
C ILE A 524 -71.49 42.37 35.10
N VAL A 525 -70.76 41.83 34.12
CA VAL A 525 -70.20 40.47 34.23
C VAL A 525 -68.90 40.59 35.01
N VAL A 526 -68.90 40.13 36.26
CA VAL A 526 -67.67 39.95 37.03
C VAL A 526 -66.99 38.70 36.48
N THR A 527 -65.87 38.87 35.78
CA THR A 527 -64.97 37.76 35.49
C THR A 527 -64.22 37.38 36.78
N PRO A 528 -63.98 36.08 37.04
CA PRO A 528 -63.09 35.69 38.13
C PRO A 528 -61.70 36.30 37.89
N ARG A 529 -60.94 36.53 38.97
CA ARG A 529 -59.50 36.74 38.82
C ARG A 529 -58.91 35.45 38.22
N PRO A 530 -57.87 35.54 37.36
CA PRO A 530 -57.15 34.36 36.94
C PRO A 530 -56.72 33.61 38.20
N ASN A 531 -57.07 32.34 38.29
CA ASN A 531 -56.57 31.49 39.36
C ASN A 531 -55.15 31.09 38.95
N LEU A 532 -54.14 31.81 39.41
CA LEU A 532 -52.78 31.35 39.23
C LEU A 532 -52.63 30.07 40.07
N PRO A 533 -51.90 29.06 39.60
CA PRO A 533 -51.57 27.93 40.45
C PRO A 533 -50.68 28.42 41.61
N PRO A 534 -50.71 27.76 42.78
CA PRO A 534 -49.83 28.08 43.88
C PRO A 534 -48.34 28.10 43.51
N VAL A 535 -47.51 28.61 44.40
CA VAL A 535 -46.06 28.42 44.35
C VAL A 535 -45.72 27.24 45.25
N SER A 536 -45.51 26.06 44.65
CA SER A 536 -44.92 24.91 45.33
C SER A 536 -43.48 25.23 45.75
N VAL A 537 -43.15 25.09 47.04
CA VAL A 537 -41.79 25.23 47.57
C VAL A 537 -41.45 23.96 48.38
N PRO A 538 -40.79 22.96 47.77
CA PRO A 538 -40.40 21.70 48.43
C PRO A 538 -39.13 21.79 49.29
N ASP A 539 -38.50 22.97 49.38
CA ASP A 539 -37.22 23.19 50.07
C ASP A 539 -36.09 22.25 49.55
N GLY A 540 -34.93 22.23 50.20
CA GLY A 540 -33.76 21.45 49.80
C GLY A 540 -32.76 22.23 48.92
N PRO A 541 -31.81 21.54 48.25
CA PRO A 541 -31.69 20.10 48.10
C PRO A 541 -31.41 19.36 49.42
N TYR A 542 -31.82 18.09 49.48
CA TYR A 542 -31.65 17.23 50.65
C TYR A 542 -30.52 16.22 50.42
N HIS A 543 -29.75 15.94 51.48
CA HIS A 543 -28.72 14.90 51.50
C HIS A 543 -28.89 14.04 52.76
N ALA A 544 -28.70 12.73 52.63
CA ALA A 544 -28.61 11.79 53.74
C ALA A 544 -27.90 10.50 53.31
N LEU A 545 -27.53 9.65 54.27
CA LEU A 545 -27.08 8.29 53.97
C LEU A 545 -28.26 7.34 53.74
N ARG A 546 -28.04 6.30 52.96
CA ARG A 546 -29.01 5.24 52.73
C ARG A 546 -29.54 4.64 54.04
N GLY A 547 -30.87 4.69 54.21
CA GLY A 547 -31.56 4.22 55.42
C GLY A 547 -31.79 5.27 56.50
N GLU A 548 -31.29 6.50 56.35
CA GLU A 548 -31.58 7.61 57.26
C GLU A 548 -32.96 8.27 56.97
N GLN A 549 -33.49 8.97 57.98
CA GLN A 549 -34.76 9.70 57.88
C GLN A 549 -34.54 11.13 57.40
N ILE A 550 -35.07 11.46 56.21
CA ILE A 550 -35.16 12.83 55.71
C ILE A 550 -36.52 13.40 56.09
N ARG A 551 -36.53 14.60 56.66
CA ARG A 551 -37.74 15.40 56.86
C ARG A 551 -37.83 16.46 55.78
N PHE A 552 -38.89 16.41 54.99
CA PHE A 552 -39.17 17.38 53.93
C PHE A 552 -40.01 18.54 54.49
N ASP A 553 -39.82 19.75 53.96
CA ASP A 553 -40.56 20.94 54.37
C ASP A 553 -41.30 21.57 53.17
N GLY A 554 -42.63 21.53 53.22
CA GLY A 554 -43.51 22.17 52.22
C GLY A 554 -44.02 23.53 52.68
N SER A 555 -43.66 23.99 53.89
CA SER A 555 -44.27 25.15 54.55
C SER A 555 -43.95 26.50 53.90
N GLY A 556 -42.92 26.56 53.04
CA GLY A 556 -42.64 27.71 52.19
C GLY A 556 -43.64 27.91 51.04
N SER A 557 -44.52 26.95 50.77
CA SER A 557 -45.48 27.03 49.67
C SER A 557 -46.61 28.01 49.98
N TYR A 558 -46.97 28.85 49.01
CA TYR A 558 -48.00 29.88 49.16
C TYR A 558 -48.81 30.05 47.89
N ASP A 559 -50.01 30.60 48.03
CA ASP A 559 -50.86 30.96 46.91
C ASP A 559 -50.77 32.48 46.64
N PRO A 560 -50.43 32.95 45.42
CA PRO A 560 -50.30 34.39 45.15
C PRO A 560 -51.60 35.17 45.34
N GLU A 561 -52.75 34.52 45.14
CA GLU A 561 -54.10 35.03 45.31
C GLU A 561 -54.62 34.90 46.76
N ASN A 562 -53.91 34.13 47.60
CA ASN A 562 -54.24 33.72 48.96
C ASN A 562 -55.55 32.90 49.07
N ASP A 563 -55.85 32.07 48.07
CA ASP A 563 -57.03 31.18 47.97
C ASP A 563 -56.86 29.87 48.79
N LEU A 564 -56.70 30.05 50.11
CA LEU A 564 -56.51 29.02 51.14
C LEU A 564 -57.78 28.17 51.44
N PRO A 565 -57.65 26.93 51.96
CA PRO A 565 -56.42 26.23 52.36
C PRO A 565 -55.71 25.54 51.20
N LEU A 566 -54.37 25.44 51.31
CA LEU A 566 -53.55 24.64 50.41
C LEU A 566 -53.58 23.16 50.81
N SER A 567 -53.51 22.28 49.81
CA SER A 567 -53.32 20.84 49.96
C SER A 567 -52.02 20.40 49.29
N TYR A 568 -51.35 19.41 49.88
CA TYR A 568 -50.00 18.99 49.53
C TYR A 568 -50.02 17.54 49.05
N GLN A 569 -49.21 17.23 48.04
CA GLN A 569 -48.92 15.86 47.64
C GLN A 569 -47.45 15.74 47.21
N TRP A 570 -46.70 14.95 47.94
CA TRP A 570 -45.31 14.61 47.68
C TRP A 570 -45.22 13.31 46.88
N ASN A 571 -44.30 13.26 45.92
CA ASN A 571 -43.76 12.05 45.31
C ASN A 571 -42.24 12.05 45.54
N PHE A 572 -41.73 11.01 46.21
CA PHE A 572 -40.33 10.95 46.63
C PHE A 572 -39.38 10.42 45.54
N GLY A 573 -39.90 10.07 44.35
CA GLY A 573 -39.10 9.61 43.20
C GLY A 573 -38.79 8.10 43.20
N ASP A 574 -39.00 7.42 44.33
CA ASP A 574 -38.87 5.96 44.48
C ASP A 574 -40.22 5.21 44.41
N GLY A 575 -41.31 5.94 44.17
CA GLY A 575 -42.69 5.43 44.16
C GLY A 575 -43.47 5.63 45.46
N ALA A 576 -42.82 6.09 46.54
CA ALA A 576 -43.52 6.51 47.76
C ALA A 576 -44.13 7.91 47.60
N THR A 577 -45.24 8.16 48.30
CA THR A 577 -45.96 9.44 48.29
C THR A 577 -46.48 9.82 49.69
N SER A 578 -46.74 11.11 49.92
CA SER A 578 -47.39 11.60 51.14
C SER A 578 -48.30 12.79 50.85
N ASN A 579 -49.34 13.01 51.66
CA ASN A 579 -50.20 14.19 51.59
C ASN A 579 -50.04 15.13 52.81
N GLU A 580 -49.02 14.89 53.65
CA GLU A 580 -48.65 15.79 54.75
C GLU A 580 -47.87 16.99 54.22
N GLN A 581 -47.97 18.15 54.90
CA GLN A 581 -47.21 19.34 54.53
C GLN A 581 -45.70 19.08 54.66
N ASN A 582 -45.26 18.49 55.78
CA ASN A 582 -43.86 18.30 56.15
C ASN A 582 -43.56 16.83 56.51
N PRO A 583 -43.57 15.89 55.54
CA PRO A 583 -43.46 14.46 55.79
C PRO A 583 -42.03 14.01 56.14
N ILE A 584 -41.91 12.79 56.65
CA ILE A 584 -40.63 12.08 56.84
C ILE A 584 -40.60 10.87 55.90
N HIS A 585 -39.49 10.68 55.18
CA HIS A 585 -39.26 9.53 54.29
C HIS A 585 -37.87 8.93 54.47
N VAL A 586 -37.71 7.67 54.06
CA VAL A 586 -36.45 6.89 54.15
C VAL A 586 -36.21 6.18 52.83
N TYR A 587 -35.07 6.45 52.21
CA TYR A 587 -34.67 5.79 50.97
C TYR A 587 -33.91 4.49 51.26
N THR A 588 -34.29 3.41 50.56
CA THR A 588 -33.76 2.05 50.78
C THR A 588 -32.63 1.66 49.83
N ALA A 589 -32.38 2.48 48.81
CA ALA A 589 -31.23 2.42 47.91
C ALA A 589 -30.58 3.79 47.82
N SER A 590 -29.30 3.82 47.44
CA SER A 590 -28.57 5.04 47.10
C SER A 590 -28.95 5.56 45.71
N GLY A 591 -28.67 6.84 45.48
CA GLY A 591 -28.94 7.53 44.23
C GLY A 591 -29.52 8.94 44.42
N ILE A 592 -29.72 9.64 43.30
CA ILE A 592 -30.36 10.95 43.28
C ILE A 592 -31.82 10.76 42.91
N TYR A 593 -32.71 11.11 43.84
CA TYR A 593 -34.15 11.03 43.65
C TYR A 593 -34.73 12.42 43.36
N THR A 594 -35.47 12.54 42.26
CA THR A 594 -36.30 13.72 41.99
C THR A 594 -37.53 13.67 42.90
N VAL A 595 -37.61 14.61 43.84
CA VAL A 595 -38.73 14.76 44.77
C VAL A 595 -39.65 15.84 44.24
N THR A 596 -40.89 15.49 43.91
CA THR A 596 -41.89 16.42 43.40
C THR A 596 -42.91 16.76 44.47
N LEU A 597 -43.10 18.06 44.75
CA LEU A 597 -44.22 18.56 45.55
C LEU A 597 -45.28 19.20 44.65
N PHE A 598 -46.47 18.60 44.66
CA PHE A 598 -47.69 19.18 44.12
C PHE A 598 -48.39 19.98 45.22
N VAL A 599 -48.78 21.22 44.93
CA VAL A 599 -49.60 22.05 45.83
C VAL A 599 -50.84 22.47 45.07
N THR A 600 -52.02 22.26 45.68
CA THR A 600 -53.32 22.60 45.08
C THR A 600 -54.09 23.53 46.00
N ASP A 601 -54.59 24.63 45.44
CA ASP A 601 -55.42 25.63 46.13
C ASP A 601 -56.88 25.17 46.35
N SER A 602 -57.66 26.02 47.02
CA SER A 602 -59.10 25.79 47.24
C SER A 602 -59.97 25.89 45.97
N ARG A 603 -59.42 26.39 44.86
CA ARG A 603 -60.08 26.59 43.55
C ARG A 603 -59.63 25.55 42.51
N SER A 604 -58.88 24.54 42.94
CA SER A 604 -58.39 23.39 42.16
C SER A 604 -57.34 23.71 41.08
N ALA A 605 -56.59 24.82 41.17
CA ALA A 605 -55.33 24.90 40.40
C ALA A 605 -54.19 24.25 41.19
N THR A 606 -53.37 23.50 40.46
CA THR A 606 -52.25 22.74 41.00
C THR A 606 -50.95 23.22 40.37
N SER A 607 -49.97 23.54 41.21
CA SER A 607 -48.57 23.67 40.81
C SER A 607 -47.79 22.41 41.13
N ARG A 608 -46.63 22.26 40.49
CA ARG A 608 -45.59 21.35 40.96
C ARG A 608 -44.25 22.06 40.98
N ALA A 609 -43.41 21.69 41.93
CA ALA A 609 -41.99 22.01 41.93
C ALA A 609 -41.20 20.76 42.31
N GLU A 610 -39.95 20.71 41.88
CA GLU A 610 -39.05 19.58 42.06
C GLU A 610 -37.82 20.03 42.84
N THR A 611 -37.33 19.14 43.70
CA THR A 611 -36.07 19.24 44.43
C THR A 611 -35.38 17.87 44.37
N THR A 612 -34.15 17.78 44.83
CA THR A 612 -33.39 16.52 44.82
C THR A 612 -33.14 16.02 46.23
N ALA A 613 -33.32 14.72 46.45
CA ALA A 613 -32.76 14.01 47.59
C ALA A 613 -31.59 13.16 47.06
N GLN A 614 -30.36 13.54 47.40
CA GLN A 614 -29.17 12.72 47.16
C GLN A 614 -28.96 11.78 48.34
N ILE A 615 -28.93 10.48 48.04
CA ILE A 615 -28.80 9.41 49.02
C ILE A 615 -27.48 8.70 48.75
N ASP A 616 -26.49 9.01 49.58
CA ASP A 616 -25.15 8.46 49.47
C ASP A 616 -25.07 7.10 50.20
N GLU A 617 -24.21 6.19 49.76
CA GLU A 617 -23.91 4.98 50.55
C GLU A 617 -23.03 5.34 51.76
N PRO A 618 -23.10 4.61 52.88
CA PRO A 618 -22.18 4.79 54.00
C PRO A 618 -20.74 4.46 53.59
N ASN A 619 -19.81 5.36 53.90
CA ASN A 619 -18.38 5.22 53.61
C ASN A 619 -17.82 3.89 54.13
N ARG A 620 -17.24 3.09 53.24
CA ARG A 620 -16.52 1.85 53.55
C ARG A 620 -15.04 2.19 53.70
N ILE A 621 -14.36 1.47 54.60
CA ILE A 621 -12.91 1.67 54.75
C ILE A 621 -12.17 1.18 53.49
N PRO A 622 -11.04 1.81 53.13
CA PRO A 622 -10.21 1.37 52.02
C PRO A 622 -9.51 0.04 52.35
N THR A 623 -8.83 -0.54 51.36
CA THR A 623 -7.97 -1.72 51.53
C THR A 623 -6.55 -1.39 51.12
N ALA A 624 -5.59 -1.56 52.03
CA ALA A 624 -4.17 -1.39 51.77
C ALA A 624 -3.58 -2.67 51.16
N GLU A 625 -2.86 -2.56 50.06
CA GLU A 625 -2.16 -3.68 49.40
C GLU A 625 -0.91 -3.17 48.66
N VAL A 626 0.18 -3.95 48.73
CA VAL A 626 1.49 -3.67 48.12
C VAL A 626 1.81 -4.71 47.05
N VAL A 627 2.36 -4.28 45.91
CA VAL A 627 2.79 -5.17 44.82
C VAL A 627 3.85 -6.17 45.31
N SER A 628 3.76 -7.40 44.83
CA SER A 628 4.66 -8.54 45.15
C SER A 628 4.57 -9.13 46.56
N GLY A 629 3.66 -8.64 47.41
CA GLY A 629 3.34 -9.27 48.70
C GLY A 629 4.11 -8.71 49.90
N PRO A 630 4.17 -9.44 51.03
CA PRO A 630 4.65 -8.88 52.29
C PRO A 630 6.16 -9.03 52.53
N ASP A 631 6.91 -9.75 51.69
CA ASP A 631 8.33 -10.06 51.93
C ASP A 631 9.20 -9.58 50.76
N PHE A 632 10.17 -8.71 51.04
CA PHE A 632 11.10 -8.13 50.08
C PHE A 632 12.55 -8.42 50.47
N GLU A 633 13.40 -8.74 49.50
CA GLU A 633 14.85 -8.88 49.69
C GLU A 633 15.59 -7.87 48.80
N ILE A 634 16.60 -7.20 49.36
CA ILE A 634 17.50 -6.27 48.64
C ILE A 634 18.94 -6.42 49.16
N ARG A 635 19.92 -5.86 48.44
CA ARG A 635 21.32 -5.74 48.85
C ARG A 635 21.61 -4.39 49.49
N LEU A 636 22.61 -4.31 50.37
CA LEU A 636 22.97 -3.08 51.09
C LEU A 636 23.41 -1.97 50.11
N GLY A 637 22.66 -0.87 50.07
CA GLY A 637 22.89 0.27 49.18
C GLY A 637 21.94 0.35 47.99
N GLU A 638 21.15 -0.69 47.73
CA GLU A 638 20.05 -0.63 46.75
C GLU A 638 18.88 0.22 47.24
N ALA A 639 18.14 0.77 46.28
CA ALA A 639 16.89 1.49 46.53
C ALA A 639 15.71 0.53 46.39
N LEU A 640 15.10 0.11 47.51
CA LEU A 640 13.82 -0.57 47.48
C LEU A 640 12.76 0.44 47.02
N THR A 641 12.04 0.12 45.93
CA THR A 641 10.86 0.88 45.53
C THR A 641 9.64 0.00 45.68
N LEU A 642 8.70 0.43 46.52
CA LEU A 642 7.42 -0.24 46.71
C LEU A 642 6.32 0.50 45.98
N ASP A 643 5.34 -0.27 45.48
CA ASP A 643 4.16 0.22 44.81
C ASP A 643 2.90 -0.22 45.56
N GLY A 644 2.12 0.76 45.99
CA GLY A 644 0.82 0.61 46.65
C GLY A 644 -0.35 0.72 45.68
N SER A 645 -0.12 0.80 44.36
CA SER A 645 -1.18 0.89 43.35
C SER A 645 -2.28 -0.20 43.39
N PRO A 646 -2.08 -1.42 43.96
CA PRO A 646 -3.17 -2.36 44.19
C PRO A 646 -4.15 -1.93 45.30
N SER A 647 -3.73 -1.04 46.21
CA SER A 647 -4.60 -0.49 47.25
C SER A 647 -5.79 0.23 46.61
N TYR A 648 -6.99 -0.08 47.07
CA TYR A 648 -8.22 0.47 46.50
C TYR A 648 -9.21 0.86 47.59
N ASP A 649 -9.99 1.90 47.29
CA ASP A 649 -11.16 2.23 48.06
C ASP A 649 -12.41 1.56 47.45
N PRO A 650 -13.25 0.85 48.24
CA PRO A 650 -14.46 0.21 47.72
C PRO A 650 -15.52 1.17 47.17
N ASP A 651 -15.55 2.43 47.61
CA ASP A 651 -16.44 3.50 47.14
C ASP A 651 -15.79 4.36 46.02
N GLY A 652 -14.50 4.17 45.78
CA GLY A 652 -13.73 4.82 44.71
C GLY A 652 -13.11 6.16 45.11
N ASP A 653 -13.00 6.43 46.41
CA ASP A 653 -12.38 7.65 46.91
C ASP A 653 -10.85 7.71 46.68
N ALA A 654 -10.33 8.93 46.64
CA ALA A 654 -8.94 9.19 46.30
C ALA A 654 -8.02 8.94 47.50
N LEU A 655 -7.32 7.80 47.48
CA LEU A 655 -6.40 7.41 48.54
C LEU A 655 -5.19 8.33 48.69
N THR A 656 -4.83 8.59 49.95
CA THR A 656 -3.49 9.07 50.33
C THR A 656 -2.66 7.93 50.91
N TYR A 657 -1.34 7.97 50.70
CA TYR A 657 -0.43 6.85 50.94
C TYR A 657 0.73 7.31 51.84
N ALA A 658 0.94 6.60 52.95
CA ALA A 658 2.04 6.85 53.90
C ALA A 658 2.82 5.54 54.16
N TRP A 659 4.14 5.57 53.95
CA TRP A 659 5.02 4.41 54.05
C TRP A 659 5.94 4.51 55.27
N SER A 660 5.95 3.49 56.12
CA SER A 660 6.92 3.29 57.19
C SER A 660 7.94 2.25 56.75
N TRP A 661 9.25 2.53 56.89
CA TRP A 661 10.32 1.64 56.42
C TRP A 661 10.87 0.66 57.47
N GLY A 662 10.43 0.80 58.73
CA GLY A 662 10.87 -0.08 59.83
C GLY A 662 12.26 0.17 60.41
N ASP A 663 13.02 1.11 59.84
CA ASP A 663 14.41 1.45 60.23
C ASP A 663 14.54 2.78 60.99
N SER A 664 13.41 3.38 61.40
CA SER A 664 13.27 4.70 62.05
C SER A 664 13.63 5.93 61.18
N THR A 665 13.75 5.77 59.87
CA THR A 665 13.85 6.90 58.93
C THR A 665 12.49 7.59 58.70
N PRO A 666 12.46 8.82 58.12
CA PRO A 666 11.20 9.51 57.83
C PRO A 666 10.30 8.72 56.85
N PRO A 667 8.97 8.77 57.03
CA PRO A 667 8.05 8.01 56.18
C PRO A 667 8.04 8.50 54.73
N GLY A 668 7.84 7.57 53.80
CA GLY A 668 7.59 7.86 52.38
C GLY A 668 6.14 8.30 52.14
N THR A 669 5.89 8.96 51.01
CA THR A 669 4.55 9.43 50.62
C THR A 669 4.30 9.25 49.12
N GLY A 670 3.07 8.87 48.75
CA GLY A 670 2.66 8.67 47.36
C GLY A 670 2.42 7.21 47.01
N VAL A 671 1.76 6.95 45.87
CA VAL A 671 1.38 5.59 45.41
C VAL A 671 2.61 4.68 45.30
N THR A 672 3.72 5.21 44.80
CA THR A 672 5.04 4.58 44.84
C THR A 672 5.96 5.37 45.76
N ALA A 673 6.84 4.67 46.48
CA ALA A 673 7.87 5.29 47.30
C ALA A 673 9.16 4.46 47.29
N SER A 674 10.31 5.15 47.31
CA SER A 674 11.63 4.53 47.29
C SER A 674 12.40 4.82 48.57
N HIS A 675 13.15 3.83 49.06
CA HIS A 675 13.99 3.95 50.27
C HIS A 675 15.30 3.17 50.15
N ASN A 676 16.35 3.70 50.78
CA ASN A 676 17.68 3.10 50.79
C ASN A 676 18.08 2.78 52.23
N TYR A 677 18.18 1.49 52.54
CA TYR A 677 18.60 1.04 53.86
C TYR A 677 20.12 1.18 54.02
N THR A 678 20.57 1.74 55.14
CA THR A 678 22.00 2.01 55.42
C THR A 678 22.69 0.93 56.27
N SER A 679 22.00 -0.18 56.57
CA SER A 679 22.54 -1.30 57.34
C SER A 679 21.83 -2.60 56.98
N GLU A 680 22.58 -3.71 56.98
CA GLU A 680 22.05 -5.07 56.86
C GLU A 680 21.07 -5.40 58.00
N GLY A 681 20.05 -6.21 57.72
CA GLY A 681 19.06 -6.62 58.72
C GLY A 681 17.67 -6.92 58.16
N SER A 682 16.73 -7.24 59.05
CA SER A 682 15.31 -7.40 58.72
C SER A 682 14.52 -6.25 59.34
N PHE A 683 13.85 -5.48 58.49
CA PHE A 683 13.07 -4.29 58.85
C PHE A 683 11.59 -4.57 58.62
N HIS A 684 10.74 -4.16 59.56
CA HIS A 684 9.29 -4.34 59.48
C HIS A 684 8.65 -2.99 59.18
N GLY A 685 8.24 -2.82 57.92
CA GLY A 685 7.60 -1.61 57.41
C GLY A 685 6.10 -1.77 57.22
N SER A 686 5.42 -0.68 56.88
CA SER A 686 4.00 -0.71 56.59
C SER A 686 3.56 0.37 55.61
N LEU A 687 2.51 0.09 54.85
CA LEU A 687 1.77 1.05 54.05
C LEU A 687 0.44 1.35 54.76
N THR A 688 0.20 2.59 55.12
CA THR A 688 -1.12 3.08 55.53
C THR A 688 -1.78 3.81 54.37
N VAL A 689 -3.04 3.50 54.09
CA VAL A 689 -3.89 4.25 53.14
C VAL A 689 -5.08 4.87 53.85
N ASP A 690 -5.40 6.12 53.48
CA ASP A 690 -6.48 6.93 54.06
C ASP A 690 -7.34 7.52 52.93
N ASP A 691 -8.65 7.31 53.01
CA ASP A 691 -9.67 7.74 52.03
C ASP A 691 -10.04 9.24 52.13
N GLY A 692 -9.52 9.96 53.13
CA GLY A 692 -9.83 11.36 53.41
C GLY A 692 -11.24 11.61 53.99
N ARG A 693 -12.02 10.54 54.22
CA ARG A 693 -13.37 10.53 54.78
C ARG A 693 -13.44 9.82 56.14
N GLY A 694 -12.32 9.25 56.60
CA GLY A 694 -12.13 8.67 57.93
C GLY A 694 -12.00 7.15 57.94
N GLY A 695 -11.96 6.51 56.76
CA GLY A 695 -11.54 5.12 56.61
C GLY A 695 -10.03 5.04 56.39
N ILE A 696 -9.38 4.22 57.21
CA ILE A 696 -7.93 3.97 57.15
C ILE A 696 -7.70 2.46 57.24
N ASP A 697 -6.81 1.95 56.41
CA ASP A 697 -6.31 0.57 56.49
C ASP A 697 -4.77 0.54 56.43
N THR A 698 -4.15 -0.57 56.85
CA THR A 698 -2.67 -0.68 56.91
C THR A 698 -2.19 -2.10 56.58
N TYR A 699 -1.26 -2.16 55.63
CA TYR A 699 -0.59 -3.38 55.17
C TYR A 699 0.84 -3.43 55.72
N GLU A 700 1.18 -4.49 56.45
CA GLU A 700 2.52 -4.70 57.02
C GLU A 700 3.40 -5.53 56.09
N PHE A 701 4.70 -5.20 55.98
CA PHE A 701 5.67 -5.91 55.16
C PHE A 701 7.05 -6.01 55.84
N THR A 702 7.86 -6.97 55.40
CA THR A 702 9.24 -7.22 55.86
C THR A 702 10.22 -6.93 54.71
N VAL A 703 11.30 -6.22 55.01
CA VAL A 703 12.43 -6.04 54.09
C VAL A 703 13.66 -6.68 54.70
N VAL A 704 14.28 -7.62 53.99
CA VAL A 704 15.57 -8.23 54.36
C VAL A 704 16.67 -7.60 53.50
N VAL A 705 17.60 -6.91 54.15
CA VAL A 705 18.74 -6.24 53.54
C VAL A 705 19.97 -7.12 53.75
N GLY A 706 20.41 -7.76 52.67
CA GLY A 706 21.64 -8.55 52.59
C GLY A 706 22.90 -7.68 52.41
N PRO A 707 24.09 -8.29 52.28
CA PRO A 707 25.34 -7.57 52.01
C PRO A 707 25.31 -6.79 50.68
N PRO A 708 26.29 -5.90 50.40
CA PRO A 708 26.39 -5.22 49.11
C PRO A 708 26.58 -6.20 47.96
N ASN A 709 25.96 -5.91 46.80
CA ASN A 709 26.10 -6.71 45.59
C ASN A 709 27.53 -6.68 45.02
N ASN A 710 28.06 -7.84 44.63
CA ASN A 710 29.26 -7.99 43.83
C ASN A 710 28.84 -8.36 42.40
N PRO A 711 29.17 -7.56 41.37
CA PRO A 711 28.72 -7.84 40.01
C PRO A 711 29.23 -9.21 39.50
N PRO A 712 28.51 -9.86 38.57
CA PRO A 712 28.94 -11.11 37.97
C PRO A 712 30.26 -10.94 37.22
N VAL A 713 31.01 -12.02 37.04
CA VAL A 713 32.23 -12.05 36.23
C VAL A 713 31.93 -12.79 34.93
N ALA A 714 31.79 -12.04 33.85
CA ALA A 714 31.39 -12.55 32.55
C ALA A 714 32.54 -13.35 31.90
N SER A 715 32.24 -14.56 31.44
CA SER A 715 33.21 -15.46 30.82
C SER A 715 32.53 -16.41 29.85
N PHE A 716 33.08 -16.56 28.65
CA PHE A 716 32.64 -17.56 27.69
C PHE A 716 33.80 -18.22 26.94
N ILE A 717 33.47 -19.34 26.29
CA ILE A 717 34.33 -20.04 25.34
C ILE A 717 33.58 -20.28 24.03
N ILE A 718 34.32 -20.43 22.94
CA ILE A 718 33.78 -20.81 21.61
C ILE A 718 34.19 -22.26 21.37
N THR A 719 33.22 -23.16 21.24
CA THR A 719 33.46 -24.63 21.28
C THR A 719 33.37 -25.34 19.94
N GLU A 720 32.90 -24.65 18.90
CA GLU A 720 32.95 -25.13 17.50
C GLU A 720 33.57 -24.04 16.63
N VAL A 721 34.72 -24.36 16.03
CA VAL A 721 35.46 -23.45 15.16
C VAL A 721 34.94 -23.62 13.74
N GLY A 722 33.80 -22.98 13.46
CA GLY A 722 33.59 -22.45 12.13
C GLY A 722 34.74 -21.49 11.78
N VAL A 723 35.09 -21.40 10.51
CA VAL A 723 35.93 -20.30 10.03
C VAL A 723 35.33 -19.62 8.81
N ASN A 724 34.21 -20.11 8.26
CA ASN A 724 33.68 -19.65 6.99
C ASN A 724 32.26 -19.08 7.10
N VAL A 725 31.88 -18.25 6.14
CA VAL A 725 30.51 -17.77 5.98
C VAL A 725 29.53 -18.96 5.93
N GLY A 726 28.48 -18.89 6.75
CA GLY A 726 27.47 -19.93 6.89
C GLY A 726 27.78 -21.01 7.93
N ASP A 727 28.93 -20.95 8.62
CA ASP A 727 29.25 -21.87 9.71
C ASP A 727 28.48 -21.54 10.99
N GLN A 728 28.08 -22.57 11.71
CA GLN A 728 27.46 -22.45 13.04
C GLN A 728 28.53 -22.47 14.11
N PHE A 729 28.55 -21.42 14.92
CA PHE A 729 29.43 -21.24 16.07
C PHE A 729 28.64 -21.48 17.34
N THR A 730 29.21 -22.21 18.29
CA THR A 730 28.63 -22.41 19.62
C THR A 730 29.39 -21.58 20.66
N PHE A 731 28.68 -20.69 21.35
CA PHE A 731 29.19 -19.83 22.41
C PHE A 731 28.63 -20.31 23.75
N ASP A 732 29.53 -20.62 24.69
CA ASP A 732 29.19 -21.21 25.99
C ASP A 732 29.68 -20.31 27.12
N ALA A 733 28.75 -19.63 27.78
CA ALA A 733 28.98 -18.77 28.95
C ALA A 733 28.81 -19.49 30.30
N SER A 734 28.70 -20.82 30.33
CA SER A 734 28.46 -21.60 31.57
C SER A 734 29.58 -21.49 32.63
N ALA A 735 30.74 -20.94 32.26
CA ALA A 735 31.84 -20.63 33.18
C ALA A 735 31.68 -19.29 33.92
N THR A 736 30.76 -18.42 33.47
CA THR A 736 30.38 -17.17 34.14
C THR A 736 29.90 -17.46 35.55
N GLN A 737 30.34 -16.64 36.52
CA GLN A 737 30.05 -16.82 37.93
C GLN A 737 29.66 -15.49 38.57
N ASP A 738 28.68 -15.56 39.45
CA ASP A 738 28.33 -14.50 40.38
C ASP A 738 28.83 -14.86 41.78
N ALA A 739 29.34 -13.88 42.53
CA ALA A 739 29.95 -14.13 43.84
C ALA A 739 28.93 -14.26 44.98
N ASP A 740 27.75 -13.65 44.82
CA ASP A 740 26.63 -13.70 45.78
C ASP A 740 25.65 -14.84 45.45
N GLY A 741 25.77 -15.42 44.24
CA GLY A 741 24.93 -16.51 43.74
C GLY A 741 23.64 -16.02 43.09
N ASP A 742 23.61 -14.76 42.67
CA ASP A 742 22.40 -14.07 42.22
C ASP A 742 21.97 -14.51 40.80
N PRO A 743 20.65 -14.56 40.51
CA PRO A 743 20.13 -14.89 39.18
C PRO A 743 20.67 -13.99 38.05
N MET A 744 21.55 -14.55 37.23
CA MET A 744 22.15 -13.86 36.07
C MET A 744 21.30 -13.94 34.80
N SER A 745 21.32 -12.86 34.04
CA SER A 745 20.83 -12.73 32.66
C SER A 745 22.01 -12.58 31.70
N PHE A 746 21.91 -13.20 30.53
CA PHE A 746 22.99 -13.32 29.54
C PHE A 746 22.52 -12.73 28.22
N ASN A 747 23.16 -11.66 27.76
CA ASN A 747 22.87 -10.99 26.49
C ASN A 747 24.10 -10.97 25.59
N TRP A 748 23.93 -11.40 24.35
CA TRP A 748 24.98 -11.46 23.33
C TRP A 748 24.72 -10.43 22.24
N ASP A 749 25.77 -9.75 21.82
CA ASP A 749 25.87 -9.02 20.56
C ASP A 749 26.97 -9.70 19.73
N PHE A 750 26.66 -10.14 18.51
CA PHE A 750 27.64 -10.82 17.66
C PHE A 750 28.44 -9.86 16.77
N GLY A 751 28.20 -8.55 16.82
CA GLY A 751 28.90 -7.55 16.01
C GLY A 751 28.43 -7.46 14.56
N ASP A 752 27.53 -8.35 14.13
CA ASP A 752 26.89 -8.36 12.80
C ASP A 752 25.47 -7.74 12.81
N SER A 753 25.16 -6.96 13.85
CA SER A 753 23.84 -6.42 14.21
C SER A 753 22.80 -7.44 14.72
N SER A 754 23.17 -8.71 14.91
CA SER A 754 22.32 -9.69 15.59
C SER A 754 22.65 -9.81 17.08
N THR A 755 21.62 -10.08 17.87
CA THR A 755 21.70 -10.23 19.34
C THR A 755 20.85 -11.40 19.80
N THR A 756 21.26 -12.09 20.87
CA THR A 756 20.46 -13.17 21.47
C THR A 756 20.65 -13.26 22.98
N THR A 757 19.87 -14.10 23.65
CA THR A 757 19.98 -14.32 25.11
C THR A 757 20.07 -15.80 25.45
N GLY A 758 20.88 -16.14 26.45
CA GLY A 758 21.03 -17.52 26.95
C GLY A 758 22.46 -17.84 27.37
N ILE A 759 22.62 -18.92 28.15
CA ILE A 759 23.93 -19.36 28.68
C ILE A 759 24.76 -20.04 27.57
N ILE A 760 24.13 -20.91 26.78
CA ILE A 760 24.73 -21.56 25.62
C ILE A 760 23.89 -21.18 24.42
N VAL A 761 24.51 -20.55 23.43
CA VAL A 761 23.84 -20.02 22.23
C VAL A 761 24.62 -20.42 20.99
N THR A 762 23.94 -20.48 19.85
CA THR A 762 24.59 -20.74 18.57
C THR A 762 24.27 -19.62 17.58
N HIS A 763 25.27 -19.18 16.82
CA HIS A 763 25.12 -18.14 15.80
C HIS A 763 25.72 -18.57 14.46
N VAL A 764 25.26 -17.96 13.37
CA VAL A 764 25.76 -18.18 12.01
C VAL A 764 26.06 -16.82 11.37
N PHE A 765 27.32 -16.60 11.01
CA PHE A 765 27.73 -15.37 10.33
C PHE A 765 27.46 -15.48 8.82
N HIS A 766 26.79 -14.46 8.28
CA HIS A 766 26.35 -14.43 6.87
C HIS A 766 27.22 -13.55 5.95
N ALA A 767 28.28 -12.94 6.48
CA ALA A 767 29.29 -12.17 5.75
C ALA A 767 30.69 -12.52 6.28
N SER A 768 31.73 -12.33 5.46
CA SER A 768 33.12 -12.44 5.90
C SER A 768 33.59 -11.18 6.64
N GLY A 769 34.71 -11.29 7.35
CA GLY A 769 35.32 -10.22 8.13
C GLY A 769 35.42 -10.51 9.63
N ASP A 770 35.78 -9.46 10.37
CA ASP A 770 36.04 -9.51 11.81
C ASP A 770 34.80 -9.08 12.61
N PHE A 771 34.27 -10.01 13.40
CA PHE A 771 33.10 -9.79 14.24
C PHE A 771 33.48 -9.77 15.71
N THR A 772 33.26 -8.65 16.39
CA THR A 772 33.48 -8.55 17.84
C THR A 772 32.26 -9.09 18.57
N VAL A 773 32.34 -10.33 19.05
CA VAL A 773 31.28 -10.96 19.84
C VAL A 773 31.41 -10.53 21.29
N THR A 774 30.38 -9.89 21.80
CA THR A 774 30.31 -9.32 23.14
C THR A 774 29.23 -10.02 23.96
N LEU A 775 29.64 -10.61 25.09
CA LEU A 775 28.75 -11.10 26.13
C LEU A 775 28.62 -10.02 27.21
N THR A 776 27.40 -9.56 27.45
CA THR A 776 27.01 -8.76 28.61
C THR A 776 26.24 -9.65 29.59
N VAL A 777 26.69 -9.73 30.85
CA VAL A 777 26.01 -10.47 31.91
C VAL A 777 25.57 -9.49 32.98
N ARG A 778 24.30 -9.59 33.40
CA ARG A 778 23.71 -8.72 34.42
C ARG A 778 22.93 -9.56 35.44
N ASP A 779 23.19 -9.33 36.72
CA ASP A 779 22.45 -9.93 37.84
C ASP A 779 21.08 -9.24 38.07
N ASN A 780 20.31 -9.71 39.05
CA ASN A 780 19.03 -9.10 39.41
C ASN A 780 19.13 -7.90 40.39
N HIS A 781 20.35 -7.49 40.76
CA HIS A 781 20.71 -6.39 41.66
C HIS A 781 21.58 -5.32 40.93
N GLN A 782 21.35 -5.17 39.61
CA GLN A 782 21.95 -4.21 38.69
C GLN A 782 23.48 -4.30 38.47
N GLY A 783 24.18 -5.27 39.05
CA GLY A 783 25.58 -5.52 38.72
C GLY A 783 25.69 -6.08 37.29
N GLU A 784 26.72 -5.65 36.58
CA GLU A 784 26.94 -5.96 35.17
C GLU A 784 28.43 -6.07 34.87
N ASP A 785 28.79 -7.04 34.05
CA ASP A 785 30.12 -7.20 33.49
C ASP A 785 30.03 -7.56 32.00
N THR A 786 31.11 -7.30 31.26
CA THR A 786 31.14 -7.44 29.80
C THR A 786 32.49 -7.97 29.35
N VAL A 787 32.46 -9.05 28.56
CA VAL A 787 33.62 -9.66 27.93
C VAL A 787 33.40 -9.76 26.42
N SER A 788 34.45 -9.57 25.63
CA SER A 788 34.38 -9.63 24.18
C SER A 788 35.55 -10.40 23.59
N GLU A 789 35.30 -11.17 22.53
CA GLU A 789 36.29 -11.87 21.71
C GLU A 789 36.02 -11.58 20.23
N VAL A 790 37.06 -11.60 19.39
CA VAL A 790 36.92 -11.41 17.94
C VAL A 790 36.83 -12.76 17.25
N VAL A 791 35.79 -12.92 16.42
CA VAL A 791 35.60 -14.06 15.53
C VAL A 791 35.91 -13.61 14.10
N HIS A 792 36.83 -14.31 13.45
CA HIS A 792 37.21 -14.08 12.06
C HIS A 792 36.43 -15.04 11.14
N ILE A 793 35.78 -14.50 10.10
CA ILE A 793 34.96 -15.27 9.15
C ILE A 793 35.50 -15.10 7.73
N ASN A 794 35.81 -16.22 7.09
CA ASN A 794 36.37 -16.36 5.75
C ASN A 794 35.27 -16.57 4.68
N ALA A 795 35.40 -15.93 3.53
CA ALA A 795 34.61 -16.18 2.33
C ALA A 795 35.25 -17.30 1.51
N LEU A 796 34.42 -18.12 0.86
CA LEU A 796 34.93 -19.13 -0.06
C LEU A 796 35.37 -18.51 -1.40
N PRO A 797 36.48 -18.98 -2.00
CA PRO A 797 36.92 -18.51 -3.30
C PRO A 797 35.93 -18.92 -4.40
N GLN A 798 35.69 -18.03 -5.35
CA GLN A 798 34.80 -18.29 -6.47
C GLN A 798 35.58 -18.56 -7.74
N ILE A 799 35.17 -19.59 -8.50
CA ILE A 799 35.69 -19.86 -9.84
C ILE A 799 34.80 -19.12 -10.84
N THR A 800 35.35 -18.14 -11.55
CA THR A 800 34.59 -17.29 -12.49
C THR A 800 34.61 -17.80 -13.93
N THR A 801 35.55 -18.69 -14.28
CA THR A 801 35.59 -19.33 -15.60
C THR A 801 34.38 -20.25 -15.82
N SER A 802 33.54 -19.93 -16.80
CA SER A 802 32.34 -20.71 -17.14
C SER A 802 32.62 -21.95 -17.99
N PRO A 803 31.96 -23.10 -17.76
CA PRO A 803 32.03 -24.27 -18.65
C PRO A 803 31.14 -24.12 -19.91
N PRO A 804 31.45 -24.84 -21.02
CA PRO A 804 32.64 -25.68 -21.23
C PRO A 804 33.90 -24.85 -21.42
N LEU A 805 35.06 -25.48 -21.25
CA LEU A 805 36.32 -24.87 -21.67
C LEU A 805 36.46 -24.94 -23.21
N PRO A 806 37.32 -24.11 -23.84
CA PRO A 806 37.58 -24.18 -25.27
C PRO A 806 37.95 -25.59 -25.74
N ASP A 807 37.53 -25.94 -26.95
CA ASP A 807 37.89 -27.22 -27.55
C ASP A 807 39.40 -27.31 -27.80
N ALA A 808 39.97 -28.48 -27.56
CA ALA A 808 41.35 -28.79 -27.86
C ALA A 808 41.49 -29.46 -29.24
N THR A 809 42.70 -29.48 -29.76
CA THR A 809 43.08 -30.28 -30.94
C THR A 809 44.20 -31.21 -30.50
N GLU A 810 44.13 -32.45 -30.93
CA GLU A 810 45.19 -33.44 -30.77
C GLU A 810 46.58 -32.91 -31.17
N ASP A 811 47.61 -33.38 -30.47
CA ASP A 811 49.03 -33.03 -30.63
C ASP A 811 49.42 -31.55 -30.49
N LEU A 812 48.45 -30.66 -30.28
CA LEU A 812 48.68 -29.24 -30.01
C LEU A 812 48.64 -28.96 -28.50
N LEU A 813 49.58 -28.10 -28.05
CA LEU A 813 49.57 -27.62 -26.67
C LEU A 813 48.32 -26.79 -26.41
N TYR A 814 47.44 -27.33 -25.59
CA TYR A 814 46.27 -26.67 -25.03
C TYR A 814 46.65 -25.92 -23.75
N ASN A 815 46.29 -24.65 -23.68
CA ASN A 815 46.47 -23.81 -22.49
C ASN A 815 45.23 -22.94 -22.22
N VAL A 816 44.82 -22.87 -20.95
CA VAL A 816 43.73 -22.00 -20.50
C VAL A 816 43.91 -21.63 -19.03
N ASP A 817 43.68 -20.37 -18.69
CA ASP A 817 43.68 -19.89 -17.31
C ASP A 817 42.32 -20.15 -16.65
N ILE A 818 42.33 -20.62 -15.40
CA ILE A 818 41.14 -20.66 -14.56
C ILE A 818 41.10 -19.37 -13.73
N GLU A 819 40.25 -18.44 -14.15
CA GLU A 819 39.96 -17.21 -13.43
C GLU A 819 39.17 -17.52 -12.15
N THR A 820 39.59 -16.86 -11.07
CA THR A 820 38.98 -16.93 -9.74
C THR A 820 38.91 -15.54 -9.12
N THR A 821 38.05 -15.40 -8.12
CA THR A 821 37.99 -14.23 -7.24
C THR A 821 37.85 -14.68 -5.79
N ASP A 822 38.61 -14.05 -4.92
CA ASP A 822 38.47 -14.19 -3.47
C ASP A 822 38.02 -12.85 -2.86
N ALA A 823 37.15 -12.89 -1.85
CA ALA A 823 36.57 -11.66 -1.27
C ALA A 823 37.44 -11.06 -0.16
N ASP A 824 38.23 -11.88 0.54
CA ASP A 824 39.07 -11.47 1.65
C ASP A 824 40.52 -11.23 1.19
N GLY A 825 40.87 -11.71 -0.01
CA GLY A 825 42.13 -11.48 -0.70
C GLY A 825 43.15 -12.59 -0.50
N ASP A 826 42.68 -13.80 -0.19
CA ASP A 826 43.53 -14.95 0.14
C ASP A 826 44.37 -15.47 -1.02
N THR A 827 45.42 -16.21 -0.67
CA THR A 827 46.31 -16.85 -1.65
C THR A 827 45.72 -18.18 -2.08
N LEU A 828 45.24 -18.25 -3.31
CA LEU A 828 44.53 -19.40 -3.84
C LEU A 828 45.44 -20.50 -4.38
N PHE A 829 45.10 -21.74 -4.07
CA PHE A 829 45.80 -22.95 -4.51
C PHE A 829 44.93 -23.80 -5.44
N PHE A 830 45.44 -24.06 -6.64
CA PHE A 830 44.73 -24.77 -7.69
C PHE A 830 45.14 -26.24 -7.79
N SER A 831 44.19 -27.12 -8.05
CA SER A 831 44.42 -28.55 -8.28
C SER A 831 43.41 -29.16 -9.27
N LEU A 832 43.76 -30.34 -9.80
CA LEU A 832 42.91 -31.15 -10.67
C LEU A 832 42.65 -32.52 -10.03
N PRO A 833 41.63 -32.69 -9.17
CA PRO A 833 41.32 -34.00 -8.57
C PRO A 833 40.83 -35.05 -9.58
N THR A 834 40.39 -34.61 -10.75
CA THR A 834 40.03 -35.47 -11.88
C THR A 834 40.39 -34.74 -13.17
N ALA A 835 41.19 -35.36 -14.03
CA ALA A 835 41.57 -34.79 -15.32
C ALA A 835 42.00 -35.90 -16.30
N PRO A 836 42.00 -35.61 -17.62
CA PRO A 836 42.62 -36.45 -18.64
C PRO A 836 44.10 -36.74 -18.38
N THR A 837 44.61 -37.82 -18.97
CA THR A 837 46.01 -38.21 -18.77
C THR A 837 46.95 -37.17 -19.38
N GLY A 838 47.97 -36.77 -18.61
CA GLY A 838 48.94 -35.76 -19.03
C GLY A 838 48.48 -34.30 -18.88
N MET A 839 47.26 -34.04 -18.42
CA MET A 839 46.81 -32.68 -18.08
C MET A 839 47.38 -32.24 -16.72
N THR A 840 47.82 -30.99 -16.64
CA THR A 840 48.36 -30.38 -15.42
C THR A 840 47.76 -28.98 -15.21
N ILE A 841 47.76 -28.51 -13.96
CA ILE A 841 47.43 -27.13 -13.59
C ILE A 841 48.57 -26.57 -12.76
N ASP A 842 48.94 -25.31 -12.99
CA ASP A 842 49.86 -24.59 -12.12
C ASP A 842 49.13 -24.20 -10.83
N SER A 843 49.67 -24.62 -9.69
CA SER A 843 48.98 -24.51 -8.40
C SER A 843 48.86 -23.09 -7.85
N ALA A 844 49.52 -22.09 -8.42
CA ALA A 844 49.49 -20.71 -7.94
C ALA A 844 48.83 -19.74 -8.93
N THR A 845 48.75 -20.11 -10.21
CA THR A 845 48.21 -19.25 -11.28
C THR A 845 46.93 -19.78 -11.91
N GLY A 846 46.58 -21.05 -11.69
CA GLY A 846 45.39 -21.66 -12.30
C GLY A 846 45.52 -22.00 -13.79
N LEU A 847 46.72 -21.82 -14.38
CA LEU A 847 46.99 -22.14 -15.77
C LEU A 847 46.98 -23.66 -15.98
N ILE A 848 46.00 -24.15 -16.75
CA ILE A 848 45.96 -25.53 -17.25
C ILE A 848 46.89 -25.66 -18.46
N GLN A 849 47.67 -26.74 -18.50
CA GLN A 849 48.49 -27.15 -19.64
C GLN A 849 48.26 -28.63 -19.97
N TRP A 850 48.06 -28.93 -21.26
CA TRP A 850 47.80 -30.28 -21.75
C TRP A 850 48.23 -30.46 -23.20
N ILE A 851 48.68 -31.66 -23.58
CA ILE A 851 48.80 -32.08 -24.98
C ILE A 851 47.92 -33.32 -25.12
N PRO A 852 46.72 -33.21 -25.71
CA PRO A 852 45.83 -34.35 -25.91
C PRO A 852 46.38 -35.30 -26.99
N GLN A 853 46.35 -36.59 -26.67
CA GLN A 853 46.68 -37.70 -27.59
C GLN A 853 45.41 -38.35 -28.15
N GLN A 854 45.51 -39.12 -29.24
CA GLN A 854 44.46 -39.92 -29.90
C GLN A 854 43.47 -40.60 -28.94
N SER A 855 43.97 -41.20 -27.86
CA SER A 855 43.17 -41.89 -26.84
C SER A 855 42.16 -40.99 -26.09
N HIS A 856 42.27 -39.66 -26.26
CA HIS A 856 41.38 -38.65 -25.68
C HIS A 856 40.33 -38.12 -26.68
N GLY A 857 40.16 -38.72 -27.86
CA GLY A 857 39.19 -38.24 -28.86
C GLY A 857 37.77 -38.02 -28.32
N GLY A 858 37.18 -36.85 -28.62
CA GLY A 858 35.84 -36.49 -28.17
C GLY A 858 35.79 -35.84 -26.79
N LEU A 859 34.74 -36.12 -26.01
CA LEU A 859 34.42 -35.37 -24.79
C LEU A 859 35.24 -35.86 -23.57
N ASN A 860 36.06 -34.98 -23.01
CA ASN A 860 36.85 -35.22 -21.82
C ASN A 860 36.32 -34.40 -20.65
N SER A 861 36.20 -35.01 -19.46
CA SER A 861 35.79 -34.33 -18.24
C SER A 861 36.97 -34.09 -17.31
N LEU A 862 37.01 -32.89 -16.71
CA LEU A 862 37.91 -32.55 -15.61
C LEU A 862 37.16 -31.85 -14.47
N THR A 863 37.74 -31.88 -13.29
CA THR A 863 37.34 -31.10 -12.12
C THR A 863 38.50 -30.22 -11.73
N VAL A 864 38.29 -28.89 -11.71
CA VAL A 864 39.23 -27.95 -11.10
C VAL A 864 38.77 -27.69 -9.67
N SER A 865 39.71 -27.70 -8.74
CA SER A 865 39.48 -27.41 -7.33
C SER A 865 40.40 -26.29 -6.86
N VAL A 866 39.83 -25.33 -6.15
CA VAL A 866 40.48 -24.13 -5.62
C VAL A 866 40.32 -24.11 -4.11
N ASP A 867 41.44 -24.01 -3.41
CA ASP A 867 41.57 -23.98 -1.94
C ASP A 867 42.13 -22.61 -1.54
N ASP A 868 41.52 -21.96 -0.56
CA ASP A 868 41.96 -20.69 0.03
C ASP A 868 43.02 -20.87 1.13
N GLY A 869 43.23 -22.12 1.57
CA GLY A 869 44.08 -22.45 2.73
C GLY A 869 43.33 -22.48 4.06
N HIS A 870 42.05 -22.08 4.08
CA HIS A 870 41.16 -22.10 5.24
C HIS A 870 40.32 -23.39 5.34
N GLY A 871 40.69 -24.41 4.55
CA GLY A 871 40.24 -25.80 4.70
C GLY A 871 38.93 -26.10 3.99
N ARG A 872 38.48 -25.23 3.08
CA ARG A 872 37.34 -25.47 2.20
C ARG A 872 37.73 -25.28 0.75
N ILE A 873 37.27 -26.20 -0.08
CA ILE A 873 37.65 -26.30 -1.48
C ILE A 873 36.42 -26.10 -2.35
N VAL A 874 36.43 -25.07 -3.19
CA VAL A 874 35.43 -24.88 -4.23
C VAL A 874 35.86 -25.64 -5.48
N SER A 875 34.93 -26.40 -6.07
CA SER A 875 35.23 -27.29 -7.19
C SER A 875 34.24 -27.11 -8.33
N GLN A 876 34.74 -26.97 -9.56
CA GLN A 876 33.95 -26.81 -10.77
C GLN A 876 34.32 -27.90 -11.79
N ASN A 877 33.30 -28.55 -12.35
CA ASN A 877 33.47 -29.51 -13.43
C ASN A 877 33.47 -28.79 -14.78
N TYR A 878 34.40 -29.17 -15.65
CA TYR A 878 34.49 -28.72 -17.02
C TYR A 878 34.53 -29.92 -17.96
N ASN A 879 34.07 -29.69 -19.19
CA ASN A 879 34.33 -30.58 -20.30
C ASN A 879 35.13 -29.84 -21.38
N ILE A 880 35.99 -30.58 -22.07
CA ILE A 880 36.75 -30.16 -23.25
C ILE A 880 36.48 -31.18 -24.36
N THR A 881 36.17 -30.73 -25.58
CA THR A 881 36.16 -31.63 -26.73
C THR A 881 37.55 -31.66 -27.34
N VAL A 882 38.13 -32.86 -27.54
CA VAL A 882 39.35 -33.03 -28.35
C VAL A 882 38.92 -33.35 -29.77
N ASN A 883 39.34 -32.50 -30.70
CA ASN A 883 39.26 -32.75 -32.13
C ASN A 883 40.49 -33.57 -32.54
N LEU A 884 40.25 -34.78 -33.04
CA LEU A 884 41.28 -35.67 -33.58
C LEU A 884 41.82 -35.14 -34.92
N VAL A 885 43.09 -35.44 -35.21
CA VAL A 885 43.75 -35.11 -36.48
C VAL A 885 44.35 -36.36 -37.08
N ASN A 886 44.14 -36.56 -38.39
CA ASN A 886 44.59 -37.76 -39.06
C ASN A 886 46.12 -37.80 -39.23
N ASP A 887 46.76 -38.77 -38.59
CA ASP A 887 48.17 -39.10 -38.72
C ASP A 887 48.50 -39.82 -40.03
N ALA A 888 49.78 -39.92 -40.38
CA ALA A 888 50.23 -40.64 -41.57
C ALA A 888 50.73 -42.05 -41.23
N PRO A 889 50.46 -43.07 -42.06
CA PRO A 889 50.83 -44.45 -41.78
C PRO A 889 52.34 -44.64 -41.75
N ILE A 890 52.85 -45.42 -40.79
CA ILE A 890 54.29 -45.68 -40.60
C ILE A 890 54.64 -47.08 -41.12
N ILE A 891 55.56 -47.17 -42.09
CA ILE A 891 56.07 -48.45 -42.62
C ILE A 891 57.12 -49.04 -41.65
N THR A 892 56.85 -50.25 -41.13
CA THR A 892 57.66 -50.92 -40.10
C THR A 892 58.43 -52.15 -40.59
N SER A 893 58.17 -52.61 -41.82
CA SER A 893 58.89 -53.71 -42.46
C SER A 893 60.19 -53.27 -43.15
N THR A 894 61.11 -54.20 -43.39
CA THR A 894 62.35 -53.98 -44.16
C THR A 894 62.46 -54.95 -45.36
N PRO A 895 62.80 -54.48 -46.57
CA PRO A 895 62.77 -55.29 -47.78
C PRO A 895 64.02 -56.15 -47.99
N LEU A 896 63.87 -57.22 -48.76
CA LEU A 896 65.00 -57.96 -49.35
C LEU A 896 65.53 -57.19 -50.57
N THR A 897 66.83 -56.96 -50.66
CA THR A 897 67.47 -56.18 -51.75
C THR A 897 68.16 -57.05 -52.80
N ASN A 898 67.96 -58.38 -52.76
CA ASN A 898 68.52 -59.34 -53.70
C ASN A 898 67.44 -60.22 -54.32
N GLY A 899 67.59 -60.50 -55.62
CA GLY A 899 66.77 -61.41 -56.40
C GLY A 899 67.63 -62.34 -57.25
N LYS A 900 66.99 -63.35 -57.85
CA LYS A 900 67.63 -64.23 -58.83
C LYS A 900 66.66 -64.47 -59.97
N GLU A 901 67.18 -64.45 -61.19
CA GLU A 901 66.44 -64.83 -62.40
C GLU A 901 65.63 -66.13 -62.21
N GLY A 902 64.37 -66.11 -62.65
CA GLY A 902 63.45 -67.26 -62.59
C GLY A 902 62.95 -67.64 -61.19
N VAL A 903 63.43 -66.98 -60.12
CA VAL A 903 63.01 -67.23 -58.73
C VAL A 903 62.03 -66.17 -58.27
N ALA A 904 60.88 -66.58 -57.73
CA ALA A 904 59.88 -65.66 -57.21
C ALA A 904 60.41 -64.87 -56.01
N TYR A 905 60.58 -63.55 -56.20
CA TYR A 905 60.76 -62.58 -55.14
C TYR A 905 59.40 -62.27 -54.50
N THR A 906 59.34 -62.35 -53.16
CA THR A 906 58.15 -61.95 -52.39
C THR A 906 58.57 -61.12 -51.20
N TYR A 907 57.92 -59.97 -51.01
CA TYR A 907 58.12 -59.11 -49.85
C TYR A 907 56.77 -58.78 -49.22
N GLN A 908 56.71 -58.82 -47.88
CA GLN A 908 55.53 -58.49 -47.11
C GLN A 908 55.71 -57.12 -46.46
N VAL A 909 55.10 -56.10 -47.03
CA VAL A 909 55.09 -54.76 -46.43
C VAL A 909 54.22 -54.82 -45.17
N ARG A 910 54.67 -54.17 -44.10
CA ARG A 910 53.91 -53.94 -42.87
C ARG A 910 53.95 -52.46 -42.56
N ALA A 911 52.80 -51.91 -42.24
CA ALA A 911 52.64 -50.57 -41.77
C ALA A 911 51.63 -50.55 -40.60
N THR A 912 51.70 -49.51 -39.80
CA THR A 912 50.81 -49.22 -38.68
C THR A 912 50.46 -47.75 -38.72
N ASP A 913 49.24 -47.44 -38.32
CA ASP A 913 48.66 -46.10 -38.33
C ASP A 913 47.89 -45.94 -37.02
N GLU A 914 47.80 -44.71 -36.49
CA GLU A 914 47.24 -44.43 -35.17
C GLU A 914 45.72 -44.17 -35.23
N ASP A 915 45.22 -43.63 -36.34
CA ASP A 915 43.80 -43.49 -36.65
C ASP A 915 43.23 -44.77 -37.29
N ASP A 916 43.95 -45.32 -38.27
CA ASP A 916 43.34 -46.18 -39.28
C ASP A 916 43.82 -47.64 -39.29
N THR A 917 42.85 -48.56 -39.24
CA THR A 917 43.14 -50.01 -39.28
C THR A 917 43.18 -50.59 -40.71
N VAL A 918 42.82 -49.79 -41.71
CA VAL A 918 42.69 -50.22 -43.12
C VAL A 918 43.60 -49.37 -44.00
N LEU A 919 44.77 -49.92 -44.32
CA LEU A 919 45.78 -49.25 -45.15
C LEU A 919 45.81 -49.80 -46.57
N THR A 920 45.94 -48.90 -47.55
CA THR A 920 46.05 -49.25 -48.97
C THR A 920 47.50 -49.25 -49.42
N PHE A 921 47.95 -50.38 -49.98
CA PHE A 921 49.34 -50.57 -50.43
C PHE A 921 49.45 -50.41 -51.94
N SER A 922 50.48 -49.70 -52.40
CA SER A 922 50.72 -49.41 -53.81
C SER A 922 52.22 -49.34 -54.15
N LEU A 923 52.54 -49.39 -55.44
CA LEU A 923 53.90 -49.24 -55.96
C LEU A 923 53.95 -48.01 -56.87
N ASP A 924 54.84 -47.08 -56.59
CA ASP A 924 55.05 -45.86 -57.40
C ASP A 924 56.16 -46.05 -58.45
N ASN A 925 57.18 -46.84 -58.11
CA ASN A 925 58.30 -47.19 -58.98
C ASN A 925 58.62 -48.68 -58.79
N PHE A 926 58.68 -49.47 -59.86
CA PHE A 926 58.82 -50.92 -59.81
C PHE A 926 59.18 -51.51 -61.18
N PRO A 927 59.85 -52.68 -61.25
CA PRO A 927 60.15 -53.36 -62.51
C PRO A 927 58.95 -54.08 -63.11
N ASP A 928 58.97 -54.26 -64.43
CA ASP A 928 57.91 -54.96 -65.18
C ASP A 928 57.58 -56.34 -64.59
N GLY A 929 56.28 -56.62 -64.48
CA GLY A 929 55.76 -57.86 -63.90
C GLY A 929 55.76 -57.91 -62.36
N MET A 930 56.27 -56.90 -61.66
CA MET A 930 56.09 -56.78 -60.21
C MET A 930 54.66 -56.32 -59.90
N THR A 931 54.06 -56.92 -58.86
CA THR A 931 52.72 -56.58 -58.39
C THR A 931 52.71 -56.45 -56.87
N ILE A 932 51.79 -55.65 -56.34
CA ILE A 932 51.47 -55.60 -54.90
C ILE A 932 49.97 -55.85 -54.70
N ALA A 933 49.63 -56.65 -53.70
CA ALA A 933 48.25 -56.81 -53.27
C ALA A 933 47.86 -55.61 -52.39
N ALA A 934 46.89 -54.81 -52.85
CA ALA A 934 46.59 -53.50 -52.26
C ALA A 934 45.95 -53.56 -50.86
N ASP A 935 45.38 -54.70 -50.50
CA ASP A 935 44.73 -55.00 -49.21
C ASP A 935 45.68 -55.58 -48.15
N THR A 936 46.76 -56.21 -48.61
CA THR A 936 47.63 -57.05 -47.77
C THR A 936 49.09 -56.65 -47.83
N GLY A 937 49.49 -55.72 -48.70
CA GLY A 937 50.87 -55.24 -48.82
C GLY A 937 51.88 -56.28 -49.33
N ARG A 938 51.41 -57.40 -49.89
CA ARG A 938 52.26 -58.47 -50.39
C ARG A 938 52.73 -58.18 -51.81
N ILE A 939 54.03 -57.92 -51.97
CA ILE A 939 54.70 -57.83 -53.26
C ILE A 939 55.02 -59.23 -53.78
N SER A 940 54.81 -59.45 -55.08
CA SER A 940 55.22 -60.64 -55.82
C SER A 940 55.81 -60.26 -57.18
N TRP A 941 56.97 -60.84 -57.51
CA TRP A 941 57.68 -60.63 -58.77
C TRP A 941 58.53 -61.85 -59.12
N THR A 942 58.65 -62.21 -60.39
CA THR A 942 59.59 -63.23 -60.87
C THR A 942 60.40 -62.63 -62.01
N PRO A 943 61.66 -62.19 -61.79
CA PRO A 943 62.47 -61.59 -62.84
C PRO A 943 62.78 -62.59 -63.94
N SER A 944 62.63 -62.14 -65.20
CA SER A 944 63.06 -62.86 -66.40
C SER A 944 64.52 -62.59 -66.74
N ALA A 945 65.10 -63.36 -67.68
CA ALA A 945 66.49 -63.21 -68.14
C ALA A 945 66.89 -61.77 -68.52
N ILE A 946 65.98 -61.04 -69.17
CA ILE A 946 66.21 -59.64 -69.58
C ILE A 946 66.12 -58.63 -68.43
N GLN A 947 65.84 -59.09 -67.20
CA GLN A 947 65.71 -58.29 -65.99
C GLN A 947 66.83 -58.59 -64.98
N ALA A 948 67.98 -59.08 -65.44
CA ALA A 948 69.21 -59.05 -64.65
C ALA A 948 69.67 -57.60 -64.37
N GLY A 949 70.37 -57.37 -63.26
CA GLY A 949 70.81 -56.05 -62.82
C GLY A 949 69.94 -55.42 -61.73
N SER A 950 70.02 -54.09 -61.60
CA SER A 950 69.54 -53.35 -60.42
C SER A 950 68.21 -52.64 -60.68
N HIS A 951 67.19 -52.92 -59.86
CA HIS A 951 65.82 -52.43 -60.06
C HIS A 951 65.33 -51.60 -58.86
N PRO A 952 65.07 -50.29 -59.01
CA PRO A 952 64.52 -49.48 -57.93
C PRO A 952 63.06 -49.86 -57.67
N VAL A 953 62.68 -49.93 -56.40
CA VAL A 953 61.31 -50.17 -55.94
C VAL A 953 60.92 -49.07 -54.96
N THR A 954 59.71 -48.53 -55.08
CA THR A 954 59.14 -47.58 -54.12
C THR A 954 57.73 -48.02 -53.78
N VAL A 955 57.54 -48.42 -52.53
CA VAL A 955 56.24 -48.77 -51.96
C VAL A 955 55.64 -47.53 -51.35
N LYS A 956 54.36 -47.30 -51.59
CA LYS A 956 53.56 -46.26 -50.92
C LYS A 956 52.41 -46.92 -50.17
N VAL A 957 52.29 -46.58 -48.89
CA VAL A 957 51.17 -46.96 -48.03
C VAL A 957 50.36 -45.70 -47.75
N THR A 958 49.06 -45.76 -48.00
CA THR A 958 48.12 -44.64 -47.88
C THR A 958 46.95 -45.04 -47.00
N ASP A 959 46.54 -44.17 -46.10
CA ASP A 959 45.31 -44.32 -45.29
C ASP A 959 44.05 -43.94 -46.11
N PRO A 960 42.84 -44.07 -45.55
CA PRO A 960 41.59 -43.57 -46.13
C PRO A 960 41.47 -42.04 -46.28
N ALA A 961 42.21 -41.25 -45.51
CA ALA A 961 42.22 -39.77 -45.55
C ALA A 961 43.24 -39.18 -46.54
N PHE A 962 43.98 -40.04 -47.25
CA PHE A 962 45.03 -39.75 -48.22
C PHE A 962 46.39 -39.28 -47.66
N ALA A 963 46.64 -39.36 -46.36
CA ALA A 963 48.02 -39.26 -45.87
C ALA A 963 48.78 -40.58 -46.12
N PHE A 964 50.11 -40.49 -46.21
CA PHE A 964 50.91 -41.60 -46.74
C PHE A 964 52.37 -41.59 -46.27
N ALA A 965 52.96 -42.78 -46.23
CA ALA A 965 54.41 -42.96 -46.19
C ALA A 965 54.91 -43.76 -47.39
N THR A 966 56.19 -43.53 -47.71
CA THR A 966 56.89 -44.20 -48.81
C THR A 966 58.16 -44.89 -48.31
N GLN A 967 58.41 -46.10 -48.80
CA GLN A 967 59.67 -46.82 -48.59
C GLN A 967 60.32 -47.13 -49.95
N GLY A 968 61.46 -46.48 -50.22
CA GLY A 968 62.29 -46.72 -51.40
C GLY A 968 63.43 -47.70 -51.11
N TYR A 969 63.69 -48.63 -52.03
CA TYR A 969 64.81 -49.57 -51.98
C TYR A 969 65.19 -50.01 -53.40
N THR A 970 66.14 -50.95 -53.51
CA THR A 970 66.62 -51.47 -54.80
C THR A 970 66.82 -52.98 -54.69
N ILE A 971 66.48 -53.73 -55.74
CA ILE A 971 66.66 -55.18 -55.83
C ILE A 971 67.69 -55.48 -56.93
N ASP A 972 68.80 -56.11 -56.55
CA ASP A 972 69.81 -56.59 -57.50
C ASP A 972 69.52 -58.05 -57.89
N VAL A 973 69.30 -58.29 -59.19
CA VAL A 973 69.01 -59.62 -59.77
C VAL A 973 70.25 -60.19 -60.44
N ALA A 974 70.66 -61.38 -60.00
CA ALA A 974 71.76 -62.15 -60.62
C ALA A 974 71.28 -63.07 -61.76
N GLU A 975 72.10 -63.17 -62.83
CA GLU A 975 71.94 -64.07 -63.98
C GLU A 975 72.12 -65.55 -63.62
N ALA A 976 71.56 -66.45 -64.44
CA ALA A 976 71.88 -67.88 -64.42
C ALA A 976 73.25 -68.21 -65.06
N ILE A 977 73.84 -69.34 -64.67
CA ILE A 977 75.15 -69.83 -65.18
C ILE A 977 74.89 -70.91 -66.24
N SER A 978 75.52 -70.79 -67.42
CA SER A 978 75.41 -71.74 -68.55
C SER A 978 76.16 -73.06 -68.30
N VAL A 979 75.77 -74.14 -68.99
CA VAL A 979 76.26 -75.52 -68.79
C VAL A 979 77.07 -76.01 -69.99
N PRO A 980 78.34 -76.44 -69.82
CA PRO A 980 79.21 -76.79 -70.96
C PRO A 980 78.73 -77.98 -71.82
N PRO A 981 79.09 -78.00 -73.12
CA PRO A 981 78.75 -79.09 -74.05
C PRO A 981 79.47 -80.42 -73.74
N VAL A 982 78.91 -81.53 -74.23
CA VAL A 982 79.42 -82.89 -74.00
C VAL A 982 79.71 -83.62 -75.31
N VAL A 983 80.90 -84.22 -75.44
CA VAL A 983 81.31 -85.03 -76.59
C VAL A 983 80.74 -86.43 -76.51
N THR A 984 80.14 -86.92 -77.61
CA THR A 984 79.40 -88.20 -77.65
C THR A 984 80.03 -89.25 -78.57
N SER A 985 80.93 -88.84 -79.47
CA SER A 985 81.71 -89.72 -80.36
C SER A 985 82.94 -90.35 -79.66
N THR A 986 83.44 -91.47 -80.20
CA THR A 986 84.65 -92.15 -79.71
C THR A 986 85.61 -92.54 -80.86
N PRO A 987 86.88 -92.10 -80.84
CA PRO A 987 87.82 -92.32 -81.95
C PRO A 987 88.48 -93.71 -81.91
N VAL A 988 88.64 -94.32 -83.09
CA VAL A 988 89.52 -95.47 -83.33
C VAL A 988 90.18 -95.30 -84.70
N ILE A 989 91.48 -95.04 -84.73
CA ILE A 989 92.26 -94.86 -85.96
C ILE A 989 93.60 -95.60 -85.84
N THR A 990 93.87 -96.49 -86.79
CA THR A 990 95.15 -97.19 -86.97
C THR A 990 95.52 -97.11 -88.45
N GLY A 991 96.33 -96.11 -88.80
CA GLY A 991 96.72 -95.79 -90.17
C GLY A 991 98.11 -96.31 -90.51
N GLY A 992 98.27 -96.92 -91.69
CA GLY A 992 99.59 -97.30 -92.19
C GLY A 992 100.33 -96.12 -92.82
N GLU A 993 101.65 -96.09 -92.68
CA GLU A 993 102.56 -95.08 -93.26
C GLU A 993 102.15 -94.66 -94.69
N GLY A 994 101.81 -93.36 -94.88
CA GLY A 994 101.41 -92.80 -96.17
C GLY A 994 99.95 -92.97 -96.60
N GLN A 995 99.03 -93.39 -95.72
CA GLN A 995 97.57 -93.35 -95.94
C GLN A 995 96.91 -92.15 -95.23
N SER A 996 95.85 -91.59 -95.81
CA SER A 996 95.11 -90.45 -95.24
C SER A 996 93.91 -90.94 -94.42
N ASP A 997 93.81 -90.52 -93.16
CA ASP A 997 92.71 -90.86 -92.26
C ASP A 997 91.84 -89.63 -91.94
N MET A 998 90.56 -89.87 -91.63
CA MET A 998 89.57 -88.85 -91.28
C MET A 998 88.71 -89.31 -90.09
N TYR A 999 88.37 -88.41 -89.17
CA TYR A 999 87.50 -88.68 -88.03
C TYR A 999 86.64 -87.46 -87.66
N ASP A 1000 85.35 -87.67 -87.41
CA ASP A 1000 84.37 -86.60 -87.16
C ASP A 1000 83.95 -86.58 -85.68
N ILE A 1001 83.85 -85.39 -85.09
CA ILE A 1001 83.58 -85.22 -83.64
C ILE A 1001 82.15 -84.74 -83.42
N GLU A 1002 81.29 -85.65 -82.97
CA GLU A 1002 79.92 -85.34 -82.55
C GLU A 1002 79.86 -84.90 -81.07
N VAL A 1003 79.06 -83.86 -80.81
CA VAL A 1003 78.82 -83.25 -79.49
C VAL A 1003 77.34 -82.86 -79.32
N ASP A 1004 76.84 -82.82 -78.09
CA ASP A 1004 75.52 -82.27 -77.75
C ASP A 1004 75.64 -81.22 -76.64
N ASP A 1005 74.94 -80.09 -76.82
CA ASP A 1005 74.94 -78.97 -75.89
C ASP A 1005 73.60 -78.91 -75.11
N PRO A 1006 73.57 -78.83 -73.77
CA PRO A 1006 72.32 -78.81 -73.00
C PRO A 1006 71.47 -77.55 -73.21
N ASP A 1007 72.12 -76.38 -73.35
CA ASP A 1007 71.48 -75.07 -73.52
C ASP A 1007 71.12 -74.81 -75.01
N LYS A 1008 71.61 -75.68 -75.91
CA LYS A 1008 71.50 -75.66 -77.39
C LYS A 1008 72.22 -74.47 -78.03
N ASP A 1009 73.32 -74.04 -77.42
CA ASP A 1009 74.20 -73.03 -77.99
C ASP A 1009 75.10 -73.58 -79.13
N PRO A 1010 75.48 -72.74 -80.11
CA PRO A 1010 76.29 -73.16 -81.25
C PRO A 1010 77.78 -73.26 -80.90
N VAL A 1011 78.32 -74.48 -80.95
CA VAL A 1011 79.70 -74.80 -80.56
C VAL A 1011 80.74 -74.65 -81.69
N THR A 1012 82.00 -74.47 -81.31
CA THR A 1012 83.15 -74.39 -82.23
C THR A 1012 84.29 -75.32 -81.80
N PHE A 1013 85.09 -75.79 -82.76
CA PHE A 1013 86.14 -76.80 -82.56
C PHE A 1013 87.54 -76.26 -82.88
N SER A 1014 88.57 -76.69 -82.15
CA SER A 1014 89.98 -76.39 -82.46
C SER A 1014 90.95 -77.46 -81.96
N LEU A 1015 92.05 -77.70 -82.68
CA LEU A 1015 93.13 -78.59 -82.22
C LEU A 1015 94.06 -77.84 -81.27
N VAL A 1016 94.19 -78.33 -80.05
CA VAL A 1016 95.12 -77.84 -79.02
C VAL A 1016 96.46 -78.56 -79.14
N THR A 1017 96.41 -79.88 -79.31
CA THR A 1017 97.57 -80.75 -79.55
C THR A 1017 97.25 -81.64 -80.74
N ALA A 1018 98.17 -81.72 -81.70
CA ALA A 1018 98.04 -82.59 -82.86
C ALA A 1018 99.43 -82.92 -83.42
N PRO A 1019 99.62 -84.10 -84.05
CA PRO A 1019 100.82 -84.37 -84.83
C PRO A 1019 100.92 -83.42 -86.04
N GLU A 1020 102.15 -83.14 -86.47
CA GLU A 1020 102.40 -82.19 -87.55
C GLU A 1020 101.72 -82.64 -88.86
N GLY A 1021 100.98 -81.71 -89.49
CA GLY A 1021 100.18 -81.95 -90.69
C GLY A 1021 98.70 -82.27 -90.44
N MET A 1022 98.25 -82.46 -89.19
CA MET A 1022 96.84 -82.68 -88.86
C MET A 1022 96.04 -81.36 -88.83
N THR A 1023 94.81 -81.37 -89.34
CA THR A 1023 93.90 -80.23 -89.34
C THR A 1023 92.48 -80.61 -88.91
N ILE A 1024 91.74 -79.67 -88.32
CA ILE A 1024 90.32 -79.82 -87.97
C ILE A 1024 89.47 -78.72 -88.61
N ASN A 1025 88.23 -79.04 -89.01
CA ASN A 1025 87.23 -78.04 -89.38
C ASN A 1025 86.58 -77.44 -88.13
N SER A 1026 86.69 -76.12 -87.94
CA SER A 1026 86.26 -75.43 -86.73
C SER A 1026 84.75 -75.37 -86.48
N THR A 1027 83.93 -75.79 -87.45
CA THR A 1027 82.46 -75.75 -87.35
C THR A 1027 81.82 -77.14 -87.48
N THR A 1028 82.49 -78.11 -88.12
CA THR A 1028 81.98 -79.49 -88.22
C THR A 1028 82.65 -80.49 -87.29
N GLY A 1029 83.86 -80.21 -86.78
CA GLY A 1029 84.61 -81.13 -85.92
C GLY A 1029 85.43 -82.19 -86.68
N LEU A 1030 85.37 -82.22 -88.01
CA LEU A 1030 86.08 -83.19 -88.86
C LEU A 1030 87.59 -82.95 -88.84
N ILE A 1031 88.35 -83.97 -88.41
CA ILE A 1031 89.81 -84.06 -88.45
C ILE A 1031 90.25 -84.80 -89.72
N GLU A 1032 91.30 -84.29 -90.38
CA GLU A 1032 92.00 -84.94 -91.48
C GLU A 1032 93.52 -84.99 -91.18
N TRP A 1033 94.18 -86.12 -91.45
CA TRP A 1033 95.63 -86.27 -91.30
C TRP A 1033 96.24 -87.29 -92.27
N LEU A 1034 97.47 -87.02 -92.73
CA LEU A 1034 98.28 -87.90 -93.58
C LEU A 1034 99.70 -87.99 -92.97
N PRO A 1035 100.06 -89.10 -92.28
CA PRO A 1035 101.35 -89.22 -91.61
C PRO A 1035 102.53 -89.30 -92.57
N ALA A 1036 103.62 -88.60 -92.25
CA ALA A 1036 104.91 -88.72 -92.92
C ALA A 1036 105.70 -89.94 -92.43
N ALA A 1037 106.70 -90.37 -93.21
CA ALA A 1037 107.47 -91.61 -92.96
C ALA A 1037 108.22 -91.63 -91.63
N ASP A 1038 108.64 -90.48 -91.10
CA ASP A 1038 109.32 -90.32 -89.82
C ASP A 1038 108.35 -90.15 -88.63
N GLN A 1039 107.03 -90.23 -88.86
CA GLN A 1039 105.98 -90.13 -87.85
C GLN A 1039 105.40 -91.49 -87.44
N SER A 1040 106.15 -92.58 -87.54
CA SER A 1040 105.74 -93.88 -87.00
C SER A 1040 105.67 -93.87 -85.45
N GLY A 1041 104.69 -94.58 -84.87
CA GLY A 1041 104.39 -94.60 -83.44
C GLY A 1041 103.04 -94.00 -83.05
N THR A 1042 102.83 -93.80 -81.74
CA THR A 1042 101.57 -93.27 -81.17
C THR A 1042 101.66 -91.77 -80.90
N HIS A 1043 100.69 -91.01 -81.40
CA HIS A 1043 100.55 -89.55 -81.25
C HIS A 1043 99.30 -89.19 -80.42
N GLU A 1044 99.40 -88.18 -79.56
CA GLU A 1044 98.25 -87.62 -78.83
C GLU A 1044 97.57 -86.52 -79.65
N VAL A 1045 96.24 -86.53 -79.66
CA VAL A 1045 95.39 -85.51 -80.26
C VAL A 1045 94.45 -84.97 -79.19
N VAL A 1046 94.37 -83.64 -79.11
CA VAL A 1046 93.53 -82.90 -78.15
C VAL A 1046 92.73 -81.86 -78.93
N VAL A 1047 91.41 -81.94 -78.83
CA VAL A 1047 90.47 -80.97 -79.44
C VAL A 1047 89.76 -80.22 -78.34
N GLN A 1048 89.75 -78.89 -78.40
CA GLN A 1048 88.91 -78.04 -77.57
C GLN A 1048 87.59 -77.75 -78.31
N ILE A 1049 86.48 -77.88 -77.58
CA ILE A 1049 85.13 -77.47 -78.00
C ILE A 1049 84.67 -76.34 -77.07
N ASP A 1050 84.15 -75.26 -77.65
CA ASP A 1050 83.78 -74.01 -76.97
C ASP A 1050 82.39 -73.56 -77.44
N ASP A 1051 81.47 -73.29 -76.50
CA ASP A 1051 80.10 -72.82 -76.73
C ASP A 1051 79.98 -71.29 -76.94
N GLY A 1052 81.06 -70.54 -76.73
CA GLY A 1052 81.08 -69.08 -76.85
C GLY A 1052 80.39 -68.31 -75.72
N ARG A 1053 79.84 -68.98 -74.70
CA ARG A 1053 79.30 -68.39 -73.46
C ARG A 1053 80.12 -68.74 -72.21
N GLY A 1054 81.11 -69.61 -72.33
CA GLY A 1054 82.10 -69.90 -71.29
C GLY A 1054 82.19 -71.37 -70.89
N GLY A 1055 81.41 -72.26 -71.50
CA GLY A 1055 81.57 -73.69 -71.37
C GLY A 1055 82.56 -74.22 -72.40
N ILE A 1056 83.72 -74.65 -71.88
CA ILE A 1056 84.81 -75.21 -72.68
C ILE A 1056 85.09 -76.63 -72.20
N ILE A 1057 85.24 -77.56 -73.14
CA ILE A 1057 85.65 -78.95 -72.89
C ILE A 1057 86.79 -79.37 -73.83
N GLU A 1058 87.71 -80.19 -73.33
CA GLU A 1058 88.75 -80.84 -74.15
C GLU A 1058 88.45 -82.33 -74.34
N HIS A 1059 88.51 -82.79 -75.59
CA HIS A 1059 88.48 -84.21 -75.95
C HIS A 1059 89.89 -84.68 -76.31
N ARG A 1060 90.37 -85.73 -75.61
CA ARG A 1060 91.75 -86.24 -75.70
C ARG A 1060 91.75 -87.70 -76.14
N PHE A 1061 92.56 -88.03 -77.14
CA PHE A 1061 92.72 -89.40 -77.64
C PHE A 1061 94.10 -89.61 -78.28
N THR A 1062 94.41 -90.84 -78.68
CA THR A 1062 95.66 -91.17 -79.38
C THR A 1062 95.42 -91.92 -80.67
N ILE A 1063 96.29 -91.69 -81.67
CA ILE A 1063 96.32 -92.36 -82.97
C ILE A 1063 97.67 -93.06 -83.10
N THR A 1064 97.71 -94.27 -83.66
CA THR A 1064 98.98 -95.02 -83.86
C THR A 1064 99.22 -95.34 -85.32
N VAL A 1065 100.46 -95.11 -85.77
CA VAL A 1065 100.93 -95.29 -87.15
C VAL A 1065 102.04 -96.35 -87.19
N ASP A 1066 101.86 -97.40 -88.00
CA ASP A 1066 102.78 -98.54 -88.10
C ASP A 1066 103.77 -98.42 -89.28
N GLU A 1067 105.02 -98.88 -89.09
CA GLU A 1067 106.11 -98.89 -90.09
C GLU A 1067 106.41 -100.30 -90.66
N LEU A 1068 106.92 -100.39 -91.90
CA LEU A 1068 106.94 -101.63 -92.72
C LEU A 1068 108.16 -102.57 -92.56
N LEU A 1069 107.97 -103.86 -92.88
CA LEU A 1069 108.91 -104.97 -92.67
C LEU A 1069 110.04 -105.11 -93.74
N ASN A 1070 111.25 -105.45 -93.25
CA ASN A 1070 112.54 -105.53 -93.98
C ASN A 1070 112.70 -106.69 -95.02
N LEU A 1071 113.57 -106.52 -96.03
CA LEU A 1071 113.96 -107.52 -97.05
C LEU A 1071 115.50 -107.79 -97.11
N PRO A 1072 115.96 -108.98 -97.55
CA PRO A 1072 117.29 -109.53 -97.24
C PRO A 1072 118.54 -108.91 -97.95
N PRO A 1073 119.76 -109.12 -97.41
CA PRO A 1073 120.98 -108.39 -97.77
C PRO A 1073 121.74 -108.94 -98.99
N LYS A 1074 122.69 -108.15 -99.53
CA LYS A 1074 123.70 -108.66 -100.48
C LYS A 1074 125.05 -107.93 -100.39
N ILE A 1075 126.13 -108.72 -100.47
CA ILE A 1075 127.55 -108.31 -100.36
C ILE A 1075 128.13 -107.97 -101.75
N VAL A 1076 129.06 -107.01 -101.79
CA VAL A 1076 130.15 -106.97 -102.79
C VAL A 1076 131.51 -106.80 -102.08
N SER A 1077 132.53 -107.40 -102.65
CA SER A 1077 133.86 -107.66 -102.09
C SER A 1077 134.76 -106.43 -101.92
N THR A 1078 135.81 -106.59 -101.10
CA THR A 1078 137.03 -105.76 -101.06
C THR A 1078 138.01 -106.10 -102.21
N PRO A 1079 139.09 -105.34 -102.44
CA PRO A 1079 139.38 -103.95 -102.08
C PRO A 1079 139.17 -102.96 -103.25
#